data_AF-A0AB33XGQ1-F1
#
_entry.id   AF-A0AB33XGQ1-F1
#
_cell.length_a   1.000
_cell.length_b   1.000
_cell.length_c   1.000
_cell.angle_alpha   90.00
_cell.angle_beta   90.00
_cell.angle_gamma   90.00
#
_symmetry.space_group_name_H-M   'P 1'
#
loop_
_entity.id
_entity.type
_entity.pdbx_description
1 polymer ?
#
loop_
_entity_poly.entity_id
_entity_poly.type
_entity_poly.pdbx_seq_one_letter_code
_entity_poly.pdbx_strand_id
1 'polypeptide(L)'
;MKLPKALNEATAGAALKYHIKRALERSHSISDFSKNLEISAKNSKFTNNTLKIIEELNNGVKQASEEIKEKATKYEKALKELQKIDESTLTKEQKQVLKVFKGELDQTEIKGIDLNDLYILEQGTRHAGAKKILVKHYGEESTGGLTNDDLINMSEVIKNGSVLLESFERLKNGFRYGYEWENNGVTLRLVVDDLNDGNKIFDFYSDRNFKDFRDARPQPSTSKDNGTQPITLDEPNPTQKPLIDQEDLLKTSENLNETTQNAKNLSPLEQANAEKLAKLQREQEQSEQEFLKAKEQEKQRKEALKKKLEHERGNAGNIESQTKIEVGEDIPTEIQAQIPKSRVRLNEREIYDLDYAIVKAKDLKPSFSTGGTQKRTDMNEEQIKSIAENFDPKKIFGSGGFEDLPIILHDGQVIAGNHRIQGMLNFTPKSRWLYEKAIKEYYHIDLKPDELLVRVPHNRLNNTEINNLAASSNQGRFNSESDHAIAVLSHYEAKLKELDKKLDADSVYQLKNIVANNLNFDKATHPNVTDSNLALLMFNMPRTKTQGIELLNRWQKEFSNDIKSYEKVKKMFVDNAGSFHNLIHDMNFPNVSLNAYLSDILDRSFANLKDYQTTSESLKDLSEKFYKTSSLEMFEKSEQSTSDISEILGGAIARFARFDDPSKALFEALKSDNIKKGLKDYKIADVTKDMFNPNSKEFKDIDIYDFTHYLLMVNREPNENNPALNRLIQAVKDMQKESEKGIKEVSKKSAEETEKGIKERAFKVIEDKEAFLKDLNAIKPTPLPKEINTESFLNAFNGVKNKENFIKHLKSKPDSKHRLAYLHLVEPTLKEPDITLIFKEQGKEVKKSISKPSKAILKRFIIF
;
A
#
# COMPACT_ATOMS: atom_id res chain seq x y z
N MET A 1 64.09 17.71 52.61
CA MET A 1 63.11 18.48 51.82
C MET A 1 61.71 17.99 52.14
N LYS A 2 60.85 18.82 52.75
CA LYS A 2 59.41 18.55 52.90
C LYS A 2 58.68 19.34 51.81
N LEU A 3 57.94 18.66 50.94
CA LEU A 3 57.08 19.31 49.94
C LEU A 3 56.00 20.15 50.63
N PRO A 4 55.58 21.30 50.05
CA PRO A 4 54.65 22.23 50.69
C PRO A 4 53.25 21.62 50.85
N LYS A 5 52.61 21.92 51.99
CA LYS A 5 51.30 21.39 52.42
C LYS A 5 50.19 21.51 51.36
N ALA A 6 50.21 22.58 50.55
CA ALA A 6 49.24 22.82 49.47
C ALA A 6 49.33 21.79 48.33
N LEU A 7 50.52 21.21 48.06
CA LEU A 7 50.67 20.18 47.03
C LEU A 7 50.07 18.84 47.48
N ASN A 8 49.95 18.58 48.79
CA ASN A 8 49.34 17.35 49.30
C ASN A 8 47.79 17.39 49.28
N GLU A 9 47.18 18.54 49.52
CA GLU A 9 45.70 18.66 49.52
C GLU A 9 45.10 18.69 48.11
N ALA A 10 45.74 19.38 47.16
CA ALA A 10 45.29 19.39 45.77
C ALA A 10 45.39 17.99 45.12
N THR A 11 46.46 17.25 45.41
CA THR A 11 46.66 15.89 44.93
C THR A 11 45.73 14.89 45.62
N ALA A 12 45.44 15.07 46.92
CA ALA A 12 44.47 14.27 47.65
C ALA A 12 43.02 14.54 47.21
N GLY A 13 42.66 15.78 46.90
CA GLY A 13 41.34 16.15 46.35
C GLY A 13 41.11 15.59 44.95
N ALA A 14 42.13 15.62 44.08
CA ALA A 14 42.07 14.99 42.76
C ALA A 14 41.93 13.47 42.85
N ALA A 15 42.65 12.83 43.77
CA ALA A 15 42.52 11.40 44.04
C ALA A 15 41.11 11.06 44.57
N LEU A 16 40.61 11.79 45.57
CA LEU A 16 39.25 11.59 46.09
C LEU A 16 38.19 11.74 44.97
N LYS A 17 38.31 12.77 44.13
CA LYS A 17 37.41 12.99 42.99
C LYS A 17 37.46 11.84 41.98
N TYR A 18 38.65 11.30 41.71
CA TYR A 18 38.82 10.14 40.84
C TYR A 18 38.13 8.89 41.42
N HIS A 19 38.29 8.63 42.71
CA HIS A 19 37.70 7.48 43.38
C HIS A 19 36.17 7.59 43.52
N ILE A 20 35.63 8.78 43.78
CA ILE A 20 34.18 9.04 43.76
C ILE A 20 33.62 8.83 42.35
N LYS A 21 34.28 9.38 41.31
CA LYS A 21 33.87 9.21 39.91
C LYS A 21 33.86 7.72 39.52
N ARG A 22 34.91 6.98 39.89
CA ARG A 22 35.01 5.55 39.59
C ARG A 22 34.00 4.72 40.38
N ALA A 23 33.66 5.10 41.61
CA ALA A 23 32.59 4.47 42.37
C ALA A 23 31.21 4.74 41.72
N LEU A 24 30.96 5.95 41.22
CA LEU A 24 29.73 6.28 40.47
C LEU A 24 29.61 5.48 39.18
N GLU A 25 30.68 5.42 38.36
CA GLU A 25 30.69 4.70 37.08
C GLU A 25 30.46 3.19 37.24
N ARG A 26 30.78 2.63 38.40
CA ARG A 26 30.72 1.18 38.68
C ARG A 26 29.51 0.76 39.51
N SER A 27 28.68 1.71 39.92
CA SER A 27 27.56 1.43 40.82
C SER A 27 26.25 1.64 40.09
N HIS A 28 25.34 0.68 40.21
CA HIS A 28 24.02 0.75 39.59
C HIS A 28 22.92 1.02 40.65
N SER A 29 23.31 1.13 41.92
CA SER A 29 22.44 1.52 43.03
C SER A 29 23.20 2.36 44.08
N ILE A 30 22.46 3.07 44.93
CA ILE A 30 23.03 3.87 46.04
C ILE A 30 23.80 2.98 47.03
N SER A 31 23.30 1.77 47.30
CA SER A 31 23.99 0.81 48.16
C SER A 31 25.31 0.33 47.55
N ASP A 32 25.33 0.09 46.24
CA ASP A 32 26.56 -0.30 45.54
C ASP A 32 27.57 0.85 45.52
N PHE A 33 27.09 2.09 45.38
CA PHE A 33 27.93 3.27 45.44
C PHE A 33 28.63 3.41 46.79
N SER A 34 27.91 3.29 47.90
CA SER A 34 28.51 3.35 49.24
C SER A 34 29.51 2.21 49.46
N LYS A 35 29.19 0.97 49.04
CA LYS A 35 30.11 -0.18 49.16
C LYS A 35 31.37 0.00 48.31
N ASN A 36 31.22 0.42 47.05
CA ASN A 36 32.35 0.64 46.15
C ASN A 36 33.23 1.80 46.61
N LEU A 37 32.64 2.85 47.16
CA LEU A 37 33.39 3.98 47.72
C LEU A 37 34.14 3.57 48.98
N GLU A 38 33.55 2.75 49.85
CA GLU A 38 34.19 2.25 51.07
C GLU A 38 35.34 1.26 50.76
N ILE A 39 35.14 0.35 49.80
CA ILE A 39 36.19 -0.55 49.30
C ILE A 39 37.32 0.26 48.67
N SER A 40 36.97 1.28 47.89
CA SER A 40 37.94 2.18 47.28
C SER A 40 38.72 2.98 48.32
N ALA A 41 38.08 3.38 49.43
CA ALA A 41 38.73 4.08 50.54
C ALA A 41 39.70 3.16 51.30
N LYS A 42 39.31 1.90 51.58
CA LYS A 42 40.16 0.89 52.25
C LYS A 42 41.38 0.50 51.42
N ASN A 43 41.23 0.44 50.09
CA ASN A 43 42.32 0.05 49.17
C ASN A 43 43.27 1.21 48.83
N SER A 44 42.95 2.43 49.23
CA SER A 44 43.72 3.63 48.89
C SER A 44 44.46 4.18 50.12
N LYS A 45 45.72 4.63 49.96
CA LYS A 45 46.53 5.23 51.03
C LYS A 45 46.12 6.68 51.33
N PHE A 46 44.86 6.92 51.65
CA PHE A 46 44.35 8.25 51.93
C PHE A 46 44.82 8.80 53.29
N THR A 47 44.85 10.13 53.41
CA THR A 47 45.13 10.79 54.69
C THR A 47 43.92 10.66 55.63
N ASN A 48 44.14 10.70 56.95
CA ASN A 48 43.07 10.60 57.95
C ASN A 48 41.95 11.64 57.74
N ASN A 49 42.28 12.85 57.29
CA ASN A 49 41.28 13.87 56.97
C ASN A 49 40.43 13.49 55.75
N THR A 50 41.02 12.88 54.72
CA THR A 50 40.29 12.42 53.54
C THR A 50 39.39 11.23 53.85
N LEU A 51 39.85 10.31 54.72
CA LEU A 51 39.03 9.19 55.19
C LEU A 51 37.81 9.69 55.99
N LYS A 52 38.00 10.71 56.84
CA LYS A 52 36.90 11.35 57.58
C LYS A 52 35.87 12.00 56.66
N ILE A 53 36.32 12.67 55.59
CA ILE A 53 35.42 13.24 54.57
C ILE A 53 34.64 12.14 53.84
N ILE A 54 35.29 11.01 53.51
CA ILE A 54 34.60 9.86 52.88
C ILE A 54 33.57 9.24 53.84
N GLU A 55 33.89 9.16 55.12
CA GLU A 55 32.98 8.65 56.15
C GLU A 55 31.77 9.58 56.36
N GLU A 56 31.99 10.89 56.45
CA GLU A 56 30.92 11.90 56.49
C GLU A 56 30.06 11.86 55.21
N LEU A 57 30.68 11.67 54.04
CA LEU A 57 29.95 11.51 52.78
C LEU A 57 29.11 10.23 52.76
N ASN A 58 29.64 9.10 53.23
CA ASN A 58 28.89 7.83 53.30
C ASN A 58 27.75 7.90 54.31
N ASN A 59 27.95 8.59 55.44
CA ASN A 59 26.89 8.83 56.43
C ASN A 59 25.83 9.79 55.88
N GLY A 60 26.23 10.86 55.18
CA GLY A 60 25.30 11.76 54.50
C GLY A 60 24.51 11.07 53.38
N VAL A 61 25.13 10.16 52.63
CA VAL A 61 24.45 9.33 51.61
C VAL A 61 23.49 8.33 52.27
N LYS A 62 23.86 7.73 53.40
CA LYS A 62 22.95 6.88 54.19
C LYS A 62 21.76 7.67 54.72
N GLN A 63 22.00 8.84 55.31
CA GLN A 63 20.96 9.69 55.88
C GLN A 63 20.04 10.24 54.79
N ALA A 64 20.59 10.67 53.64
CA ALA A 64 19.79 11.02 52.47
C ALA A 64 19.02 9.82 51.91
N SER A 65 19.59 8.61 51.92
CA SER A 65 18.91 7.37 51.50
C SER A 65 17.76 7.00 52.44
N GLU A 66 17.91 7.21 53.75
CA GLU A 66 16.85 6.99 54.74
C GLU A 66 15.77 8.07 54.67
N GLU A 67 16.13 9.34 54.49
CA GLU A 67 15.18 10.44 54.23
C GLU A 67 14.41 10.26 52.91
N ILE A 68 15.05 9.68 51.87
CA ILE A 68 14.41 9.32 50.60
C ILE A 68 13.48 8.10 50.78
N LYS A 69 13.85 7.12 51.63
CA LYS A 69 12.99 5.96 51.96
C LYS A 69 11.76 6.34 52.77
N GLU A 70 11.85 7.29 53.70
CA GLU A 70 10.68 7.82 54.42
C GLU A 70 9.80 8.71 53.51
N LYS A 71 10.39 9.32 52.48
CA LYS A 71 9.70 10.04 51.40
C LYS A 71 9.48 9.17 50.15
N ALA A 72 9.25 7.87 50.31
CA ALA A 72 9.02 6.96 49.18
C ALA A 72 7.92 7.51 48.26
N THR A 73 8.24 7.65 46.98
CA THR A 73 7.36 8.20 45.96
C THR A 73 6.13 7.30 45.77
N LYS A 74 5.01 7.87 45.30
CA LYS A 74 3.75 7.14 45.01
C LYS A 74 3.99 5.85 44.19
N TYR A 75 4.97 5.88 43.28
CA TYR A 75 5.40 4.75 42.45
C TYR A 75 6.14 3.64 43.22
N GLU A 76 6.98 3.96 44.21
CA GLU A 76 7.72 2.96 44.99
C GLU A 76 6.80 2.19 45.95
N LYS A 77 5.71 2.81 46.42
CA LYS A 77 4.66 2.12 47.19
C LYS A 77 3.86 1.17 46.31
N ALA A 78 3.51 1.58 45.09
CA ALA A 78 2.84 0.74 44.09
C ALA A 78 3.64 -0.53 43.76
N LEU A 79 4.96 -0.40 43.56
CA LEU A 79 5.84 -1.53 43.26
C LEU A 79 5.89 -2.57 44.40
N LYS A 80 5.81 -2.14 45.67
CA LYS A 80 5.76 -3.06 46.82
C LYS A 80 4.47 -3.87 46.89
N GLU A 81 3.35 -3.30 46.47
CA GLU A 81 2.07 -4.02 46.43
C GLU A 81 2.02 -5.03 45.28
N LEU A 82 2.58 -4.69 44.11
CA LEU A 82 2.71 -5.62 42.97
C LEU A 82 3.63 -6.81 43.26
N GLN A 83 4.59 -6.68 44.18
CA GLN A 83 5.44 -7.79 44.61
C GLN A 83 4.69 -8.88 45.39
N LYS A 84 3.47 -8.61 45.86
CA LYS A 84 2.62 -9.57 46.58
C LYS A 84 1.78 -10.47 45.67
N ILE A 85 1.75 -10.18 44.36
CA ILE A 85 1.02 -10.99 43.37
C ILE A 85 1.76 -12.31 43.15
N ASP A 86 1.07 -13.43 43.30
CA ASP A 86 1.61 -14.76 43.02
C ASP A 86 1.72 -14.97 41.50
N GLU A 87 2.95 -14.99 40.97
CA GLU A 87 3.19 -15.18 39.55
C GLU A 87 2.88 -16.60 39.05
N SER A 88 2.71 -17.58 39.95
CA SER A 88 2.48 -18.97 39.56
C SER A 88 1.09 -19.19 38.95
N THR A 89 0.11 -18.36 39.33
CA THR A 89 -1.29 -18.43 38.89
C THR A 89 -1.55 -17.70 37.56
N LEU A 90 -0.55 -16.98 37.03
CA LEU A 90 -0.70 -16.10 35.87
C LEU A 90 -0.37 -16.78 34.53
N THR A 91 -1.02 -16.33 33.45
CA THR A 91 -0.66 -16.72 32.07
C THR A 91 0.67 -16.10 31.64
N LYS A 92 1.27 -16.62 30.58
CA LYS A 92 2.57 -16.12 30.08
C LYS A 92 2.55 -14.62 29.74
N GLU A 93 1.45 -14.13 29.18
CA GLU A 93 1.29 -12.73 28.80
C GLU A 93 1.00 -11.85 30.01
N GLN A 94 0.15 -12.30 30.95
CA GLN A 94 -0.08 -11.61 32.23
C GLN A 94 1.23 -11.43 33.02
N LYS A 95 2.14 -12.44 32.98
CA LYS A 95 3.47 -12.32 33.57
C LYS A 95 4.32 -11.25 32.88
N GLN A 96 4.24 -11.12 31.55
CA GLN A 96 4.99 -10.09 30.84
C GLN A 96 4.45 -8.69 31.15
N VAL A 97 3.12 -8.52 31.19
CA VAL A 97 2.47 -7.27 31.60
C VAL A 97 2.85 -6.91 33.03
N LEU A 98 2.79 -7.86 33.97
CA LEU A 98 3.21 -7.66 35.36
C LEU A 98 4.68 -7.24 35.45
N LYS A 99 5.57 -7.83 34.66
CA LYS A 99 6.99 -7.46 34.61
C LYS A 99 7.21 -6.04 34.12
N VAL A 100 6.44 -5.57 33.12
CA VAL A 100 6.49 -4.16 32.69
C VAL A 100 6.00 -3.23 33.79
N PHE A 101 4.92 -3.58 34.50
CA PHE A 101 4.44 -2.81 35.67
C PHE A 101 5.45 -2.79 36.83
N LYS A 102 6.15 -3.89 37.09
CA LYS A 102 7.25 -3.97 38.07
C LYS A 102 8.51 -3.21 37.62
N GLY A 103 8.59 -2.84 36.34
CA GLY A 103 9.77 -2.22 35.74
C GLY A 103 10.92 -3.20 35.50
N GLU A 104 10.62 -4.50 35.41
CA GLU A 104 11.56 -5.57 35.09
C GLU A 104 11.71 -5.78 33.57
N LEU A 105 10.76 -5.27 32.78
CA LEU A 105 10.79 -5.22 31.32
C LEU A 105 10.50 -3.80 30.84
N ASP A 106 11.26 -3.34 29.84
CA ASP A 106 11.09 -2.00 29.26
C ASP A 106 9.76 -1.87 28.50
N GLN A 107 9.33 -2.95 27.82
CA GLN A 107 8.07 -3.02 27.09
C GLN A 107 7.60 -4.48 26.88
N THR A 108 6.33 -4.65 26.51
CA THR A 108 5.77 -5.94 26.08
C THR A 108 4.72 -5.76 24.99
N GLU A 109 4.55 -6.78 24.15
CA GLU A 109 3.57 -6.80 23.07
C GLU A 109 2.29 -7.51 23.51
N ILE A 110 1.15 -6.88 23.30
CA ILE A 110 -0.18 -7.41 23.55
C ILE A 110 -0.90 -7.57 22.22
N LYS A 111 -1.25 -8.80 21.87
CA LYS A 111 -1.99 -9.12 20.64
C LYS A 111 -3.48 -8.88 20.83
N GLY A 112 -4.11 -8.11 19.93
CA GLY A 112 -5.56 -7.88 19.94
C GLY A 112 -6.38 -9.04 19.35
N ILE A 113 -7.72 -8.88 19.39
CA ILE A 113 -8.71 -9.85 18.86
C ILE A 113 -8.52 -10.07 17.35
N ASP A 114 -8.30 -8.98 16.61
CA ASP A 114 -8.00 -9.03 15.20
C ASP A 114 -6.50 -9.30 15.07
N LEU A 115 -6.14 -10.46 14.52
CA LEU A 115 -4.78 -11.05 14.53
C LEU A 115 -3.67 -10.21 13.85
N ASN A 116 -3.93 -8.94 13.52
CA ASN A 116 -2.99 -7.99 12.93
C ASN A 116 -2.72 -6.74 13.80
N ASP A 117 -3.47 -6.50 14.88
CA ASP A 117 -3.23 -5.35 15.76
C ASP A 117 -2.31 -5.72 16.94
N LEU A 118 -1.12 -5.11 16.93
CA LEU A 118 -0.11 -5.28 17.97
C LEU A 118 -0.06 -4.02 18.85
N TYR A 119 -0.34 -4.18 20.13
CA TYR A 119 -0.27 -3.10 21.12
C TYR A 119 1.04 -3.21 21.89
N ILE A 120 1.84 -2.14 21.97
CA ILE A 120 3.07 -2.12 22.75
C ILE A 120 2.79 -1.42 24.08
N LEU A 121 2.81 -2.18 25.17
CA LEU A 121 2.79 -1.62 26.52
C LEU A 121 4.22 -1.36 26.97
N GLU A 122 4.61 -0.09 27.01
CA GLU A 122 5.90 0.34 27.54
C GLU A 122 5.82 0.67 29.03
N GLN A 123 6.95 0.55 29.73
CA GLN A 123 7.09 0.99 31.12
C GLN A 123 6.77 2.49 31.26
N GLY A 124 7.30 3.30 30.33
CA GLY A 124 6.96 4.70 30.16
C GLY A 124 7.34 5.64 31.32
N THR A 125 6.65 6.77 31.41
CA THR A 125 6.91 7.85 32.37
C THR A 125 5.70 8.09 33.27
N ARG A 126 5.75 9.09 34.17
CA ARG A 126 4.56 9.48 34.95
C ARG A 126 3.37 9.98 34.10
N HIS A 127 3.58 10.22 32.80
CA HIS A 127 2.57 10.75 31.88
C HIS A 127 2.18 9.77 30.76
N ALA A 128 2.90 8.66 30.56
CA ALA A 128 2.60 7.64 29.54
C ALA A 128 3.06 6.23 29.99
N GLY A 129 2.44 5.17 29.46
CA GLY A 129 2.82 3.79 29.74
C GLY A 129 2.42 3.27 31.14
N ALA A 130 2.97 2.13 31.53
CA ALA A 130 2.64 1.42 32.78
C ALA A 130 2.84 2.29 34.03
N LYS A 131 3.86 3.15 34.04
CA LYS A 131 4.16 4.06 35.16
C LYS A 131 3.09 5.13 35.37
N LYS A 132 2.45 5.63 34.30
CA LYS A 132 1.31 6.55 34.38
C LYS A 132 0.11 5.87 35.05
N ILE A 133 -0.19 4.64 34.62
CA ILE A 133 -1.31 3.84 35.15
C ILE A 133 -1.08 3.57 36.64
N LEU A 134 0.13 3.17 37.05
CA LEU A 134 0.45 2.94 38.46
C LEU A 134 0.37 4.20 39.32
N VAL A 135 0.88 5.32 38.82
CA VAL A 135 0.83 6.59 39.56
C VAL A 135 -0.61 7.09 39.72
N LYS A 136 -1.47 6.92 38.70
CA LYS A 136 -2.91 7.21 38.78
C LYS A 136 -3.62 6.27 39.76
N HIS A 137 -3.28 4.98 39.74
CA HIS A 137 -3.94 3.98 40.58
C HIS A 137 -3.60 4.14 42.08
N TYR A 138 -2.32 4.39 42.40
CA TYR A 138 -1.79 4.48 43.76
C TYR A 138 -1.60 5.92 44.30
N GLY A 139 -2.08 6.94 43.60
CA GLY A 139 -1.96 8.36 43.99
C GLY A 139 -3.11 8.91 44.85
N GLU A 140 -3.02 10.17 45.32
CA GLU A 140 -4.12 10.86 46.04
C GLU A 140 -5.32 11.17 45.14
N GLU A 141 -5.12 11.29 43.82
CA GLU A 141 -6.17 11.29 42.79
C GLU A 141 -6.55 9.85 42.38
N SER A 142 -6.53 8.91 43.32
CA SER A 142 -6.84 7.51 43.03
C SER A 142 -8.22 7.42 42.39
N THR A 143 -8.27 6.98 41.15
CA THR A 143 -9.54 6.52 40.56
C THR A 143 -10.00 5.20 41.18
N GLY A 144 -9.18 4.58 42.04
CA GLY A 144 -9.51 3.58 43.08
C GLY A 144 -10.21 2.28 42.66
N GLY A 145 -10.49 2.07 41.37
CA GLY A 145 -11.41 1.00 40.94
C GLY A 145 -10.73 -0.34 40.63
N LEU A 146 -9.49 -0.32 40.15
CA LEU A 146 -8.74 -1.51 39.76
C LEU A 146 -8.15 -2.20 40.99
N THR A 147 -8.18 -3.52 41.06
CA THR A 147 -7.34 -4.28 42.01
C THR A 147 -6.01 -4.65 41.34
N ASN A 148 -5.08 -5.18 42.14
CA ASN A 148 -3.84 -5.78 41.61
C ASN A 148 -4.11 -6.88 40.58
N ASP A 149 -5.16 -7.67 40.80
CA ASP A 149 -5.59 -8.72 39.88
C ASP A 149 -6.23 -8.14 38.61
N ASP A 150 -6.86 -6.97 38.68
CA ASP A 150 -7.39 -6.30 37.50
C ASP A 150 -6.28 -5.68 36.63
N LEU A 151 -5.22 -5.12 37.25
CA LEU A 151 -4.09 -4.50 36.54
C LEU A 151 -3.40 -5.46 35.57
N ILE A 152 -3.23 -6.72 35.98
CA ILE A 152 -2.61 -7.76 35.16
C ILE A 152 -3.53 -8.26 34.03
N ASN A 153 -4.84 -7.99 34.10
CA ASN A 153 -5.82 -8.36 33.10
C ASN A 153 -5.94 -7.35 31.94
N MET A 154 -5.08 -6.34 31.89
CA MET A 154 -5.06 -5.35 30.80
C MET A 154 -4.97 -5.98 29.40
N SER A 155 -4.22 -7.08 29.25
CA SER A 155 -4.14 -7.82 27.99
C SER A 155 -5.44 -8.54 27.64
N GLU A 156 -6.15 -9.05 28.64
CA GLU A 156 -7.43 -9.73 28.46
C GLU A 156 -8.54 -8.75 28.05
N VAL A 157 -8.47 -7.48 28.48
CA VAL A 157 -9.44 -6.45 28.06
C VAL A 157 -9.32 -6.14 26.56
N ILE A 158 -8.10 -6.12 26.01
CA ILE A 158 -7.88 -5.95 24.56
C ILE A 158 -8.32 -7.21 23.79
N LYS A 159 -8.16 -8.39 24.39
CA LYS A 159 -8.43 -9.69 23.76
C LYS A 159 -9.87 -10.18 23.86
N ASN A 160 -10.61 -9.77 24.87
CA ASN A 160 -11.95 -10.27 25.13
C ASN A 160 -12.97 -9.12 25.19
N GLY A 161 -12.51 -7.87 25.29
CA GLY A 161 -13.36 -6.69 25.31
C GLY A 161 -13.79 -6.24 23.93
N SER A 162 -14.94 -5.57 23.87
CA SER A 162 -15.45 -4.97 22.62
C SER A 162 -15.07 -3.49 22.54
N VAL A 163 -14.68 -3.04 21.35
CA VAL A 163 -14.48 -1.60 21.10
C VAL A 163 -15.85 -0.92 21.09
N LEU A 164 -16.02 0.09 21.94
CA LEU A 164 -17.24 0.87 21.99
C LEU A 164 -17.24 1.89 20.85
N LEU A 165 -18.14 1.76 19.87
CA LEU A 165 -18.25 2.73 18.76
C LEU A 165 -18.44 4.17 19.24
N GLU A 166 -19.13 4.35 20.37
CA GLU A 166 -19.36 5.64 21.01
C GLU A 166 -18.14 6.22 21.74
N SER A 167 -17.08 5.43 21.92
CA SER A 167 -15.81 5.89 22.51
C SER A 167 -14.85 6.51 21.48
N PHE A 168 -15.17 6.42 20.19
CA PHE A 168 -14.33 6.98 19.14
C PHE A 168 -14.39 8.50 19.15
N GLU A 169 -13.26 9.12 19.50
CA GLU A 169 -13.09 10.57 19.50
C GLU A 169 -11.88 10.95 18.66
N ARG A 170 -12.04 11.97 17.82
CA ARG A 170 -10.91 12.54 17.08
C ARG A 170 -10.14 13.49 17.98
N LEU A 171 -8.91 13.13 18.31
CA LEU A 171 -7.98 14.01 19.03
C LEU A 171 -7.26 14.92 18.03
N LYS A 172 -6.64 16.00 18.54
CA LYS A 172 -5.80 16.89 17.73
C LYS A 172 -4.65 16.11 17.05
N ASN A 173 -4.08 15.13 17.76
CA ASN A 173 -2.90 14.38 17.34
C ASN A 173 -3.16 12.88 17.19
N GLY A 174 -4.39 12.45 16.92
CA GLY A 174 -4.72 11.03 16.83
C GLY A 174 -6.21 10.75 16.98
N PHE A 175 -6.53 9.53 17.39
CA PHE A 175 -7.89 9.13 17.74
C PHE A 175 -7.89 8.38 19.07
N ARG A 176 -8.93 8.60 19.85
CA ARG A 176 -9.19 7.90 21.10
C ARG A 176 -10.26 6.85 20.86
N TYR A 177 -10.10 5.67 21.43
CA TYR A 177 -11.11 4.63 21.48
C TYR A 177 -10.96 3.77 22.74
N GLY A 178 -12.02 3.09 23.15
CA GLY A 178 -12.08 2.34 24.41
C GLY A 178 -12.58 0.92 24.24
N TYR A 179 -11.96 -0.01 24.94
CA TYR A 179 -12.39 -1.38 25.13
C TYR A 179 -13.13 -1.54 26.45
N GLU A 180 -14.17 -2.37 26.44
CA GLU A 180 -14.91 -2.75 27.65
C GLU A 180 -15.01 -4.27 27.75
N TRP A 181 -14.64 -4.82 28.92
CA TRP A 181 -14.71 -6.24 29.21
C TRP A 181 -15.28 -6.49 30.60
N GLU A 182 -16.37 -7.24 30.70
CA GLU A 182 -16.97 -7.65 31.97
C GLU A 182 -16.26 -8.92 32.48
N ASN A 183 -15.69 -8.84 33.68
CA ASN A 183 -15.01 -9.94 34.34
C ASN A 183 -15.52 -10.06 35.79
N ASN A 184 -16.19 -11.17 36.11
CA ASN A 184 -16.71 -11.47 37.45
C ASN A 184 -17.60 -10.36 38.05
N GLY A 185 -18.49 -9.77 37.25
CA GLY A 185 -19.43 -8.73 37.67
C GLY A 185 -18.79 -7.34 37.83
N VAL A 186 -17.58 -7.16 37.29
CA VAL A 186 -16.84 -5.89 37.27
C VAL A 186 -16.43 -5.61 35.84
N THR A 187 -16.75 -4.41 35.38
CA THR A 187 -16.45 -3.97 34.02
C THR A 187 -15.10 -3.26 33.98
N LEU A 188 -14.13 -3.87 33.31
CA LEU A 188 -12.80 -3.30 33.07
C LEU A 188 -12.80 -2.52 31.75
N ARG A 189 -12.25 -1.31 31.77
CA ARG A 189 -12.24 -0.38 30.64
C ARG A 189 -10.84 0.08 30.31
N LEU A 190 -10.43 -0.09 29.06
CA LEU A 190 -9.14 0.37 28.57
C LEU A 190 -9.31 1.39 27.45
N VAL A 191 -8.89 2.63 27.72
CA VAL A 191 -8.87 3.71 26.73
C VAL A 191 -7.50 3.78 26.08
N VAL A 192 -7.50 3.84 24.75
CA VAL A 192 -6.32 3.93 23.90
C VAL A 192 -6.38 5.26 23.15
N ASP A 193 -5.40 6.12 23.42
CA ASP A 193 -5.10 7.26 22.57
C ASP A 193 -4.07 6.80 21.54
N ASP A 194 -4.54 6.59 20.31
CA ASP A 194 -3.71 6.22 19.17
C ASP A 194 -3.22 7.48 18.49
N LEU A 195 -1.97 7.83 18.77
CA LEU A 195 -1.37 9.06 18.31
C LEU A 195 -0.80 8.88 16.90
N ASN A 196 -0.80 9.97 16.15
CA ASN A 196 -0.36 10.06 14.76
C ASN A 196 1.11 9.70 14.53
N ASP A 197 1.91 9.66 15.59
CA ASP A 197 3.32 9.25 15.61
C ASP A 197 3.51 7.73 15.83
N GLY A 198 2.41 6.98 15.92
CA GLY A 198 2.39 5.54 16.19
C GLY A 198 2.48 5.19 17.68
N ASN A 199 2.61 6.19 18.57
CA ASN A 199 2.61 5.95 20.01
C ASN A 199 1.19 5.72 20.51
N LYS A 200 1.00 4.72 21.37
CA LYS A 200 -0.28 4.45 22.02
C LYS A 200 -0.18 4.81 23.50
N ILE A 201 -1.06 5.69 23.97
CA ILE A 201 -1.16 6.02 25.39
C ILE A 201 -2.37 5.30 25.98
N PHE A 202 -2.11 4.54 27.02
CA PHE A 202 -3.13 3.76 27.71
C PHE A 202 -3.61 4.46 28.97
N ASP A 203 -4.92 4.39 29.19
CA ASP A 203 -5.60 4.76 30.43
C ASP A 203 -6.54 3.61 30.81
N PHE A 204 -6.40 3.07 32.03
CA PHE A 204 -7.06 1.83 32.45
C PHE A 204 -7.88 2.03 33.71
N TYR A 205 -9.14 1.56 33.71
CA TYR A 205 -10.14 1.82 34.74
C TYR A 205 -11.07 0.62 34.97
N SER A 206 -11.86 0.66 36.05
CA SER A 206 -13.01 -0.22 36.25
C SER A 206 -14.28 0.58 36.61
N ASP A 207 -15.44 -0.04 36.43
CA ASP A 207 -16.74 0.52 36.78
C ASP A 207 -17.01 0.65 38.28
N ARG A 208 -16.18 0.05 39.15
CA ARG A 208 -16.32 0.13 40.61
C ARG A 208 -16.34 1.58 41.13
N ASN A 209 -15.68 2.51 40.45
CA ASN A 209 -15.62 3.93 40.82
C ASN A 209 -15.97 4.91 39.69
N PHE A 210 -16.23 4.44 38.47
CA PHE A 210 -16.50 5.30 37.31
C PHE A 210 -17.71 4.77 36.52
N LYS A 211 -18.84 5.49 36.55
CA LYS A 211 -20.06 5.10 35.83
C LYS A 211 -19.95 5.31 34.31
N ASP A 212 -19.15 6.29 33.88
CA ASP A 212 -18.98 6.63 32.47
C ASP A 212 -17.59 7.21 32.17
N PHE A 213 -16.84 6.60 31.25
CA PHE A 213 -15.50 7.07 30.87
C PHE A 213 -15.53 8.41 30.11
N ARG A 214 -16.71 8.86 29.66
CA ARG A 214 -16.95 10.17 29.03
C ARG A 214 -16.66 11.37 29.96
N ASP A 215 -16.55 11.15 31.26
CA ASP A 215 -16.17 12.18 32.25
C ASP A 215 -14.67 12.26 32.54
N ALA A 216 -13.84 11.39 31.95
CA ALA A 216 -12.37 11.49 31.99
C ALA A 216 -11.83 12.55 31.00
N ARG A 217 -12.51 13.69 30.90
CA ARG A 217 -12.02 14.87 30.17
C ARG A 217 -10.80 15.44 30.94
N PRO A 218 -9.70 15.83 30.28
CA PRO A 218 -8.84 16.84 30.89
C PRO A 218 -9.70 18.08 31.06
N GLN A 219 -9.98 18.49 32.30
CA GLN A 219 -10.69 19.74 32.60
C GLN A 219 -10.06 20.87 31.78
N PRO A 220 -10.76 21.48 30.81
CA PRO A 220 -10.43 22.82 30.38
C PRO A 220 -10.80 23.73 31.54
N SER A 221 -9.85 24.52 32.02
CA SER A 221 -10.09 25.66 32.89
C SER A 221 -11.28 26.49 32.35
N THR A 222 -12.35 26.49 33.13
CA THR A 222 -13.43 27.48 33.22
C THR A 222 -13.56 28.49 32.07
N SER A 223 -14.49 28.22 31.16
CA SER A 223 -15.43 29.25 30.70
C SER A 223 -16.80 28.60 30.50
N LYS A 224 -17.78 29.01 31.32
CA LYS A 224 -19.20 28.71 31.12
C LYS A 224 -19.91 30.04 30.91
N ASP A 225 -20.52 30.18 29.74
CA ASP A 225 -21.89 30.69 29.47
C ASP A 225 -22.05 30.77 27.94
N ASN A 226 -23.08 30.23 27.27
CA ASN A 226 -24.51 30.29 27.54
C ASN A 226 -25.32 29.13 26.89
N GLY A 227 -26.40 28.72 27.59
CA GLY A 227 -27.72 28.26 27.09
C GLY A 227 -27.80 26.91 26.33
N THR A 228 -28.64 25.92 26.69
CA THR A 228 -30.04 25.96 27.13
C THR A 228 -30.41 24.62 27.80
N GLN A 229 -31.27 24.65 28.83
CA GLN A 229 -31.74 23.51 29.65
C GLN A 229 -32.92 22.72 28.99
N PRO A 230 -33.46 21.61 29.57
CA PRO A 230 -34.31 21.67 30.79
C PRO A 230 -34.03 20.61 31.87
N ILE A 231 -34.63 20.91 33.03
CA ILE A 231 -34.52 20.41 34.40
C ILE A 231 -35.73 19.52 34.74
N THR A 232 -35.57 18.59 35.70
CA THR A 232 -36.51 18.33 36.82
C THR A 232 -35.70 17.64 37.95
N LEU A 233 -35.35 18.31 39.06
CA LEU A 233 -36.06 18.40 40.37
C LEU A 233 -36.09 17.03 41.09
N ASP A 234 -35.42 16.81 42.23
CA ASP A 234 -35.71 17.42 43.56
C ASP A 234 -34.48 17.58 44.49
N GLU A 235 -34.53 18.64 45.31
CA GLU A 235 -33.66 19.02 46.45
C GLU A 235 -34.34 18.60 47.81
N PRO A 236 -33.73 18.67 49.04
CA PRO A 236 -32.91 19.79 49.54
C PRO A 236 -31.70 19.51 50.47
N ASN A 237 -30.96 20.61 50.66
CA ASN A 237 -29.76 20.98 51.44
C ASN A 237 -29.87 20.83 52.99
N PRO A 238 -28.79 20.99 53.81
CA PRO A 238 -28.43 22.33 54.33
C PRO A 238 -26.93 22.63 54.70
N THR A 239 -26.44 23.83 54.29
CA THR A 239 -25.54 24.85 54.97
C THR A 239 -24.15 24.47 55.55
N GLN A 240 -23.07 25.30 55.53
CA GLN A 240 -22.91 26.76 55.71
C GLN A 240 -21.52 27.30 55.22
N LYS A 241 -21.47 28.60 54.84
CA LYS A 241 -20.37 29.50 54.35
C LYS A 241 -19.57 30.18 55.52
N PRO A 242 -18.60 31.15 55.37
CA PRO A 242 -18.03 31.88 54.19
C PRO A 242 -16.50 32.27 54.16
N LEU A 243 -16.11 32.82 52.98
CA LEU A 243 -15.08 33.82 52.52
C LEU A 243 -14.09 34.47 53.52
N ILE A 244 -12.85 34.83 53.15
CA ILE A 244 -12.38 36.07 52.44
C ILE A 244 -10.84 35.89 52.21
N ASP A 245 -10.26 35.90 50.99
CA ASP A 245 -9.53 37.02 50.38
C ASP A 245 -8.92 36.54 49.04
N GLN A 246 -9.36 37.06 47.89
CA GLN A 246 -8.63 36.96 46.62
C GLN A 246 -9.23 37.91 45.58
N GLU A 247 -8.98 39.21 45.73
CA GLU A 247 -9.38 40.22 44.73
C GLU A 247 -8.19 41.03 44.16
N ASP A 248 -6.94 40.66 44.49
CA ASP A 248 -5.79 41.56 44.23
C ASP A 248 -4.77 41.08 43.16
N LEU A 249 -5.07 40.05 42.36
CA LEU A 249 -4.11 39.51 41.37
C LEU A 249 -4.56 39.50 39.90
N LEU A 250 -5.76 40.02 39.58
CA LEU A 250 -6.33 39.97 38.22
C LEU A 250 -6.16 41.26 37.39
N LYS A 251 -5.14 42.08 37.67
CA LYS A 251 -4.83 43.26 36.86
C LYS A 251 -3.37 43.26 36.40
N THR A 252 -3.03 42.48 35.38
CA THR A 252 -1.79 42.74 34.60
C THR A 252 -1.69 42.10 33.20
N SER A 253 -2.70 41.41 32.65
CA SER A 253 -2.55 40.70 31.36
C SER A 253 -3.20 41.36 30.13
N GLU A 254 -3.65 42.61 30.20
CA GLU A 254 -4.34 43.28 29.08
C GLU A 254 -3.52 44.33 28.30
N ASN A 255 -2.20 44.40 28.48
CA ASN A 255 -1.35 45.24 27.65
C ASN A 255 -0.06 44.53 27.30
N LEU A 256 0.05 43.99 26.08
CA LEU A 256 1.31 43.71 25.38
C LEU A 256 1.02 43.34 23.91
N ASN A 257 0.41 44.27 23.18
CA ASN A 257 0.46 44.31 21.73
C ASN A 257 0.59 45.78 21.31
N GLU A 258 1.76 46.37 21.59
CA GLU A 258 2.38 47.45 20.81
C GLU A 258 3.73 47.83 21.45
N THR A 259 4.67 48.25 20.59
CA THR A 259 5.99 48.84 20.89
C THR A 259 7.16 47.97 21.39
N THR A 260 8.04 47.65 20.44
CA THR A 260 9.50 47.60 20.62
C THR A 260 10.02 48.94 21.15
N GLN A 261 10.32 49.01 22.45
CA GLN A 261 11.38 49.83 23.09
C GLN A 261 11.12 49.87 24.61
N ASN A 262 11.58 48.84 25.34
CA ASN A 262 12.02 48.87 26.75
C ASN A 262 12.08 47.43 27.29
N ALA A 263 13.01 46.63 26.77
CA ALA A 263 13.39 45.38 27.41
C ALA A 263 14.54 45.68 28.39
N LYS A 264 14.21 45.96 29.65
CA LYS A 264 15.20 45.87 30.72
C LYS A 264 14.51 45.38 31.99
N ASN A 265 14.89 44.16 32.39
CA ASN A 265 14.58 43.46 33.64
C ASN A 265 13.42 42.44 33.58
N LEU A 266 13.58 41.38 32.78
CA LEU A 266 12.99 40.06 33.09
C LEU A 266 14.02 39.26 33.91
N SER A 267 13.58 38.49 34.89
CA SER A 267 14.48 37.61 35.63
C SER A 267 14.99 36.47 34.72
N PRO A 268 16.21 35.93 34.95
CA PRO A 268 16.73 34.81 34.16
C PRO A 268 15.79 33.59 34.12
N LEU A 269 14.94 33.41 35.14
CA LEU A 269 13.98 32.31 35.24
C LEU A 269 12.76 32.52 34.33
N GLU A 270 12.23 33.74 34.24
CA GLU A 270 11.11 34.07 33.36
C GLU A 270 11.52 33.98 31.88
N GLN A 271 12.74 34.42 31.58
CA GLN A 271 13.31 34.31 30.23
C GLN A 271 13.51 32.83 29.82
N ALA A 272 14.00 31.99 30.74
CA ALA A 272 14.13 30.55 30.52
C ALA A 272 12.78 29.82 30.35
N ASN A 273 11.74 30.23 31.09
CA ASN A 273 10.40 29.66 30.97
C ASN A 273 9.73 30.06 29.64
N ALA A 274 9.87 31.32 29.22
CA ALA A 274 9.39 31.79 27.92
C ALA A 274 10.10 31.09 26.76
N GLU A 275 11.42 30.91 26.85
CA GLU A 275 12.20 30.16 25.86
C GLU A 275 11.80 28.67 25.79
N LYS A 276 11.54 28.03 26.94
CA LYS A 276 11.09 26.64 27.01
C LYS A 276 9.70 26.46 26.39
N LEU A 277 8.77 27.37 26.64
CA LEU A 277 7.43 27.34 26.06
C LEU A 277 7.48 27.57 24.53
N ALA A 278 8.28 28.54 24.08
CA ALA A 278 8.50 28.81 22.66
C ALA A 278 9.23 27.65 21.94
N LYS A 279 10.04 26.87 22.65
CA LYS A 279 10.68 25.65 22.11
C LYS A 279 9.66 24.51 21.94
N LEU A 280 8.81 24.29 22.95
CA LEU A 280 7.73 23.29 22.89
C LEU A 280 6.72 23.58 21.77
N GLN A 281 6.33 24.84 21.57
CA GLN A 281 5.45 25.24 20.47
C GLN A 281 6.09 24.98 19.10
N ARG A 282 7.38 25.29 18.93
CA ARG A 282 8.13 24.99 17.70
C ARG A 282 8.24 23.49 17.43
N GLU A 283 8.48 22.67 18.45
CA GLU A 283 8.52 21.21 18.33
C GLU A 283 7.15 20.63 17.93
N GLN A 284 6.05 21.16 18.47
CA GLN A 284 4.68 20.77 18.09
C GLN A 284 4.36 21.18 16.65
N GLU A 285 4.68 22.41 16.23
CA GLU A 285 4.46 22.88 14.86
C GLU A 285 5.30 22.07 13.85
N GLN A 286 6.54 21.70 14.19
CA GLN A 286 7.38 20.84 13.36
C GLN A 286 6.80 19.44 13.22
N SER A 287 6.36 18.82 14.32
CA SER A 287 5.74 17.49 14.29
C SER A 287 4.41 17.47 13.51
N GLU A 288 3.57 18.49 13.64
CA GLU A 288 2.32 18.63 12.88
C GLU A 288 2.61 18.79 11.37
N GLN A 289 3.61 19.58 11.00
CA GLN A 289 4.06 19.71 9.61
C GLN A 289 4.63 18.41 9.05
N GLU A 290 5.43 17.67 9.82
CA GLU A 290 5.97 16.37 9.44
C GLU A 290 4.86 15.32 9.23
N PHE A 291 3.87 15.28 10.11
CA PHE A 291 2.71 14.39 9.97
C PHE A 291 1.87 14.71 8.74
N LEU A 292 1.55 16.00 8.51
CA LEU A 292 0.81 16.42 7.32
C LEU A 292 1.59 16.09 6.03
N LYS A 293 2.92 16.26 6.05
CA LYS A 293 3.80 15.87 4.95
C LYS A 293 3.80 14.36 4.72
N ALA A 294 3.87 13.55 5.78
CA ALA A 294 3.82 12.09 5.68
C ALA A 294 2.47 11.59 5.13
N LYS A 295 1.35 12.16 5.60
CA LYS A 295 0.00 11.85 5.13
C LYS A 295 -0.20 12.20 3.66
N GLU A 296 0.28 13.38 3.24
CA GLU A 296 0.23 13.80 1.85
C GLU A 296 1.12 12.90 0.96
N GLN A 297 2.32 12.53 1.43
CA GLN A 297 3.18 11.56 0.75
C GLN A 297 2.52 10.19 0.60
N GLU A 298 1.82 9.69 1.62
CA GLU A 298 1.10 8.41 1.54
C GLU A 298 -0.03 8.45 0.52
N LYS A 299 -0.80 9.55 0.48
CA LYS A 299 -1.86 9.75 -0.51
C LYS A 299 -1.28 9.78 -1.94
N GLN A 300 -0.20 10.54 -2.14
CA GLN A 300 0.51 10.60 -3.42
C GLN A 300 1.04 9.22 -3.83
N ARG A 301 1.58 8.45 -2.88
CA ARG A 301 2.05 7.07 -3.11
C ARG A 301 0.92 6.14 -3.55
N LYS A 302 -0.26 6.21 -2.91
CA LYS A 302 -1.45 5.42 -3.28
C LYS A 302 -1.97 5.78 -4.67
N GLU A 303 -2.05 7.07 -4.99
CA GLU A 303 -2.46 7.54 -6.32
C GLU A 303 -1.45 7.14 -7.41
N ALA A 304 -0.15 7.24 -7.13
CA ALA A 304 0.90 6.81 -8.04
C ALA A 304 0.89 5.29 -8.28
N LEU A 305 0.71 4.49 -7.23
CA LEU A 305 0.56 3.04 -7.36
C LEU A 305 -0.66 2.68 -8.23
N LYS A 306 -1.80 3.32 -8.00
CA LYS A 306 -3.00 3.09 -8.81
C LYS A 306 -2.75 3.37 -10.30
N LYS A 307 -2.11 4.50 -10.63
CA LYS A 307 -1.75 4.82 -12.02
C LYS A 307 -0.77 3.81 -12.62
N LYS A 308 0.21 3.35 -11.84
CA LYS A 308 1.14 2.29 -12.26
C LYS A 308 0.36 1.02 -12.59
N LEU A 309 -0.52 0.55 -11.69
CA LEU A 309 -1.33 -0.64 -11.92
C LEU A 309 -2.24 -0.53 -13.15
N GLU A 310 -2.88 0.62 -13.36
CA GLU A 310 -3.71 0.86 -14.55
C GLU A 310 -2.87 0.81 -15.84
N HIS A 311 -1.68 1.42 -15.84
CA HIS A 311 -0.74 1.36 -16.96
C HIS A 311 -0.27 -0.08 -17.24
N GLU A 312 0.17 -0.81 -16.22
CA GLU A 312 0.65 -2.20 -16.35
C GLU A 312 -0.45 -3.16 -16.81
N ARG A 313 -1.69 -2.97 -16.33
CA ARG A 313 -2.85 -3.75 -16.78
C ARG A 313 -3.20 -3.46 -18.25
N GLY A 314 -3.05 -2.21 -18.69
CA GLY A 314 -3.20 -1.84 -20.10
C GLY A 314 -2.16 -2.52 -21.00
N ASN A 315 -0.91 -2.60 -20.53
CA ASN A 315 0.20 -3.24 -21.25
C ASN A 315 0.04 -4.77 -21.34
N ALA A 316 -0.61 -5.41 -20.37
CA ALA A 316 -0.85 -6.86 -20.39
C ALA A 316 -1.81 -7.30 -21.52
N GLY A 317 -2.57 -6.37 -22.11
CA GLY A 317 -3.65 -6.67 -23.05
C GLY A 317 -4.89 -7.23 -22.38
N ASN A 318 -6.01 -7.31 -23.12
CA ASN A 318 -7.25 -7.87 -22.61
C ASN A 318 -7.08 -9.37 -22.27
N ILE A 319 -7.65 -9.82 -21.16
CA ILE A 319 -7.73 -11.26 -20.84
C ILE A 319 -8.67 -11.91 -21.87
N GLU A 320 -8.47 -13.19 -22.18
CA GLU A 320 -9.37 -13.96 -23.07
C GLU A 320 -10.85 -13.96 -22.58
N SER A 321 -11.07 -13.63 -21.31
CA SER A 321 -12.38 -13.40 -20.69
C SER A 321 -13.00 -12.04 -21.00
N GLN A 322 -12.20 -11.10 -21.49
CA GLN A 322 -12.59 -9.75 -21.89
C GLN A 322 -12.77 -9.64 -23.41
N THR A 323 -12.46 -10.71 -24.16
CA THR A 323 -12.76 -10.81 -25.59
C THR A 323 -14.27 -10.72 -25.79
N LYS A 324 -14.73 -9.76 -26.59
CA LYS A 324 -16.15 -9.57 -26.83
C LYS A 324 -16.70 -10.76 -27.63
N ILE A 325 -17.68 -11.46 -27.06
CA ILE A 325 -18.46 -12.46 -27.79
C ILE A 325 -19.70 -11.74 -28.32
N GLU A 326 -19.92 -11.83 -29.62
CA GLU A 326 -21.15 -11.35 -30.24
C GLU A 326 -22.22 -12.42 -30.06
N VAL A 327 -23.20 -12.13 -29.19
CA VAL A 327 -24.37 -12.99 -28.99
C VAL A 327 -25.47 -12.50 -29.92
N GLY A 328 -25.99 -13.41 -30.75
CA GLY A 328 -27.06 -13.13 -31.70
C GLY A 328 -28.45 -13.12 -31.07
N GLU A 329 -29.47 -13.20 -31.91
CA GLU A 329 -30.86 -13.33 -31.48
C GLU A 329 -31.16 -14.73 -30.94
N ASP A 330 -32.11 -14.80 -30.01
CA ASP A 330 -32.49 -16.05 -29.36
C ASP A 330 -33.11 -17.04 -30.36
N ILE A 331 -32.71 -18.30 -30.24
CA ILE A 331 -33.32 -19.39 -30.99
C ILE A 331 -34.57 -19.89 -30.27
N PRO A 332 -35.57 -20.43 -31.00
CA PRO A 332 -36.71 -21.09 -30.40
C PRO A 332 -36.25 -22.23 -29.47
N THR A 333 -36.66 -22.14 -28.20
CA THR A 333 -36.24 -23.05 -27.12
C THR A 333 -37.45 -23.47 -26.30
N GLU A 334 -37.61 -24.77 -26.06
CA GLU A 334 -38.64 -25.30 -25.16
C GLU A 334 -38.01 -25.75 -23.84
N ILE A 335 -38.11 -24.88 -22.83
CA ILE A 335 -37.54 -25.12 -21.49
C ILE A 335 -38.35 -26.18 -20.74
N GLN A 336 -37.66 -27.20 -20.24
CA GLN A 336 -38.25 -28.31 -19.51
C GLN A 336 -38.27 -28.00 -18.00
N ALA A 337 -39.19 -27.14 -17.58
CA ALA A 337 -39.27 -26.60 -16.21
C ALA A 337 -39.49 -27.68 -15.13
N GLN A 338 -40.04 -28.83 -15.50
CA GLN A 338 -40.26 -29.98 -14.61
C GLN A 338 -38.97 -30.75 -14.28
N ILE A 339 -37.90 -30.56 -15.05
CA ILE A 339 -36.60 -31.19 -14.80
C ILE A 339 -35.79 -30.27 -13.88
N PRO A 340 -35.26 -30.76 -12.74
CA PRO A 340 -34.39 -29.96 -11.89
C PRO A 340 -33.21 -29.38 -12.67
N LYS A 341 -32.90 -28.11 -12.42
CA LYS A 341 -31.78 -27.42 -13.09
C LYS A 341 -30.47 -28.17 -12.87
N SER A 342 -29.71 -28.30 -13.94
CA SER A 342 -28.32 -28.74 -13.86
C SER A 342 -27.45 -27.60 -13.34
N ARG A 343 -26.27 -27.92 -12.80
CA ARG A 343 -25.32 -26.93 -12.29
C ARG A 343 -23.93 -27.19 -12.81
N VAL A 344 -23.24 -26.11 -13.14
CA VAL A 344 -21.81 -26.12 -13.42
C VAL A 344 -21.13 -25.16 -12.45
N ARG A 345 -20.07 -25.65 -11.83
CA ARG A 345 -19.26 -24.90 -10.86
C ARG A 345 -17.89 -24.66 -11.46
N LEU A 346 -17.49 -23.39 -11.60
CA LEU A 346 -16.11 -23.04 -11.96
C LEU A 346 -15.26 -22.94 -10.70
N ASN A 347 -15.81 -22.29 -9.67
CA ASN A 347 -15.26 -22.17 -8.32
C ASN A 347 -16.44 -21.98 -7.35
N GLU A 348 -16.16 -21.75 -6.06
CA GLU A 348 -17.22 -21.62 -5.05
C GLU A 348 -18.11 -20.39 -5.21
N ARG A 349 -17.63 -19.34 -5.89
CA ARG A 349 -18.38 -18.09 -6.11
C ARG A 349 -19.15 -18.11 -7.44
N GLU A 350 -18.64 -18.85 -8.43
CA GLU A 350 -19.18 -18.91 -9.79
C GLU A 350 -19.84 -20.26 -10.03
N ILE A 351 -21.11 -20.35 -9.64
CA ILE A 351 -22.00 -21.49 -9.87
C ILE A 351 -23.10 -21.04 -10.84
N TYR A 352 -23.19 -21.73 -11.96
CA TYR A 352 -24.15 -21.44 -13.02
C TYR A 352 -25.25 -22.51 -13.04
N ASP A 353 -26.48 -22.07 -12.80
CA ASP A 353 -27.69 -22.88 -13.00
C ASP A 353 -28.01 -22.97 -14.50
N LEU A 354 -28.33 -24.17 -14.97
CA LEU A 354 -28.63 -24.46 -16.36
C LEU A 354 -29.98 -25.16 -16.48
N ASP A 355 -30.84 -24.64 -17.33
CA ASP A 355 -32.12 -25.25 -17.69
C ASP A 355 -31.93 -26.29 -18.78
N TYR A 356 -32.67 -27.40 -18.73
CA TYR A 356 -32.77 -28.34 -19.84
C TYR A 356 -33.73 -27.78 -20.89
N ALA A 357 -33.31 -27.76 -22.16
CA ALA A 357 -34.06 -27.17 -23.25
C ALA A 357 -34.08 -28.09 -24.48
N ILE A 358 -35.24 -28.20 -25.13
CA ILE A 358 -35.35 -28.82 -26.44
C ILE A 358 -35.15 -27.75 -27.50
N VAL A 359 -34.26 -28.01 -28.45
CA VAL A 359 -33.92 -27.12 -29.57
C VAL A 359 -33.88 -27.90 -30.88
N LYS A 360 -34.03 -27.19 -32.00
CA LYS A 360 -33.84 -27.81 -33.32
C LYS A 360 -32.36 -27.93 -33.64
N ALA A 361 -31.98 -29.07 -34.21
CA ALA A 361 -30.62 -29.40 -34.60
C ALA A 361 -29.99 -28.31 -35.50
N LYS A 362 -30.77 -27.76 -36.44
CA LYS A 362 -30.30 -26.72 -37.38
C LYS A 362 -29.96 -25.38 -36.73
N ASP A 363 -30.47 -25.11 -35.53
CA ASP A 363 -30.32 -23.81 -34.85
C ASP A 363 -29.07 -23.79 -33.96
N LEU A 364 -28.43 -24.96 -33.76
CA LEU A 364 -27.19 -25.11 -33.01
C LEU A 364 -25.97 -24.71 -33.84
N LYS A 365 -25.06 -23.97 -33.21
CA LYS A 365 -23.88 -23.38 -33.85
C LYS A 365 -22.61 -23.83 -33.13
N PRO A 366 -22.14 -25.09 -33.32
CA PRO A 366 -20.83 -25.50 -32.81
C PRO A 366 -19.71 -24.72 -33.53
N SER A 367 -18.68 -24.34 -32.78
CA SER A 367 -17.53 -23.61 -33.31
C SER A 367 -16.23 -24.40 -33.10
N PHE A 368 -15.37 -24.39 -34.12
CA PHE A 368 -14.06 -25.05 -34.12
C PHE A 368 -12.91 -24.10 -34.48
N SER A 369 -13.22 -22.84 -34.78
CA SER A 369 -12.23 -21.78 -34.98
C SER A 369 -11.98 -21.04 -33.67
N THR A 370 -10.74 -20.63 -33.42
CA THR A 370 -10.40 -19.79 -32.26
C THR A 370 -11.14 -18.45 -32.33
N GLY A 371 -11.78 -18.06 -31.22
CA GLY A 371 -12.61 -16.85 -31.13
C GLY A 371 -14.07 -17.15 -30.78
N GLY A 372 -14.70 -16.26 -30.00
CA GLY A 372 -16.05 -16.47 -29.49
C GLY A 372 -16.10 -17.47 -28.32
N THR A 373 -17.04 -18.43 -28.37
CA THR A 373 -17.20 -19.48 -27.35
C THR A 373 -16.24 -20.66 -27.48
N GLN A 374 -15.41 -20.72 -28.54
CA GLN A 374 -14.40 -21.78 -28.72
C GLN A 374 -13.04 -21.32 -28.21
N LYS A 375 -12.48 -22.08 -27.26
CA LYS A 375 -11.20 -21.78 -26.59
C LYS A 375 -10.07 -22.76 -26.91
N ARG A 376 -10.31 -23.75 -27.77
CA ARG A 376 -9.28 -24.69 -28.27
C ARG A 376 -8.72 -24.24 -29.62
N THR A 377 -7.44 -24.54 -29.85
CA THR A 377 -6.77 -24.35 -31.15
C THR A 377 -7.08 -25.46 -32.16
N ASP A 378 -7.39 -26.68 -31.70
CA ASP A 378 -7.43 -27.86 -32.57
C ASP A 378 -8.75 -28.65 -32.50
N MET A 379 -9.29 -28.98 -33.68
CA MET A 379 -10.45 -29.87 -33.87
C MET A 379 -10.00 -31.34 -33.82
N ASN A 380 -10.81 -32.22 -33.21
CA ASN A 380 -10.55 -33.66 -33.16
C ASN A 380 -11.62 -34.39 -33.98
N GLU A 381 -11.28 -34.70 -35.23
CA GLU A 381 -12.19 -35.34 -36.19
C GLU A 381 -12.55 -36.77 -35.80
N GLU A 382 -11.58 -37.54 -35.27
CA GLU A 382 -11.80 -38.92 -34.84
C GLU A 382 -12.83 -39.00 -33.71
N GLN A 383 -12.76 -38.07 -32.76
CA GLN A 383 -13.73 -37.99 -31.67
C GLN A 383 -15.13 -37.66 -32.18
N ILE A 384 -15.27 -36.71 -33.10
CA ILE A 384 -16.56 -36.34 -33.72
C ILE A 384 -17.14 -37.54 -34.45
N LYS A 385 -16.33 -38.23 -35.25
CA LYS A 385 -16.74 -39.43 -35.99
C LYS A 385 -17.15 -40.56 -35.05
N SER A 386 -16.39 -40.78 -33.98
CA SER A 386 -16.72 -41.76 -32.95
C SER A 386 -18.07 -41.49 -32.29
N ILE A 387 -18.39 -40.23 -31.98
CA ILE A 387 -19.69 -39.83 -31.41
C ILE A 387 -20.81 -40.04 -32.43
N ALA A 388 -20.59 -39.68 -33.69
CA ALA A 388 -21.56 -39.81 -34.77
C ALA A 388 -21.93 -41.28 -35.06
N GLU A 389 -20.94 -42.18 -35.09
CA GLU A 389 -21.10 -43.58 -35.49
C GLU A 389 -21.33 -44.54 -34.31
N ASN A 390 -20.75 -44.25 -33.14
CA ASN A 390 -20.72 -45.12 -31.97
C ASN A 390 -21.13 -44.37 -30.69
N PHE A 391 -22.28 -43.69 -30.73
CA PHE A 391 -22.79 -42.95 -29.58
C PHE A 391 -22.96 -43.86 -28.35
N ASP A 392 -22.40 -43.42 -27.21
CA ASP A 392 -22.53 -44.10 -25.92
C ASP A 392 -23.26 -43.18 -24.92
N PRO A 393 -24.53 -43.49 -24.58
CA PRO A 393 -25.32 -42.73 -23.61
C PRO A 393 -24.62 -42.54 -22.26
N LYS A 394 -23.81 -43.52 -21.80
CA LYS A 394 -23.14 -43.47 -20.49
C LYS A 394 -22.06 -42.39 -20.39
N LYS A 395 -21.58 -41.88 -21.52
CA LYS A 395 -20.58 -40.80 -21.54
C LYS A 395 -21.19 -39.42 -21.35
N ILE A 396 -22.51 -39.30 -21.43
CA ILE A 396 -23.22 -38.02 -21.38
C ILE A 396 -24.20 -38.02 -20.21
N PHE A 397 -25.05 -39.04 -20.08
CA PHE A 397 -26.08 -39.04 -19.06
C PHE A 397 -25.53 -39.48 -17.70
N GLY A 398 -25.74 -38.65 -16.67
CA GLY A 398 -25.33 -38.94 -15.30
C GLY A 398 -23.90 -38.53 -14.95
N SER A 399 -23.12 -37.99 -15.90
CA SER A 399 -21.74 -37.55 -15.68
C SER A 399 -21.64 -36.29 -14.82
N GLY A 400 -22.65 -35.41 -14.87
CA GLY A 400 -22.68 -34.11 -14.19
C GLY A 400 -21.70 -33.07 -14.77
N GLY A 401 -21.80 -31.82 -14.30
CA GLY A 401 -20.86 -30.75 -14.66
C GLY A 401 -20.75 -30.50 -16.17
N PHE A 402 -19.54 -30.30 -16.69
CA PHE A 402 -19.29 -30.09 -18.12
C PHE A 402 -19.42 -31.38 -18.96
N GLU A 403 -19.44 -32.55 -18.33
CA GLU A 403 -19.49 -33.87 -18.98
C GLU A 403 -20.88 -34.35 -19.36
N ASP A 404 -21.90 -33.74 -18.77
CA ASP A 404 -23.30 -33.95 -19.12
C ASP A 404 -23.67 -33.26 -20.45
N LEU A 405 -24.95 -33.27 -20.85
CA LEU A 405 -25.47 -32.69 -22.09
C LEU A 405 -24.82 -31.33 -22.46
N PRO A 406 -24.59 -31.04 -23.74
CA PRO A 406 -23.88 -29.82 -24.13
C PRO A 406 -24.55 -28.55 -23.62
N ILE A 407 -23.74 -27.52 -23.37
CA ILE A 407 -24.20 -26.21 -22.87
C ILE A 407 -24.13 -25.21 -24.01
N ILE A 408 -25.23 -24.50 -24.26
CA ILE A 408 -25.34 -23.50 -25.33
C ILE A 408 -25.79 -22.15 -24.79
N LEU A 409 -25.50 -21.08 -25.52
CA LEU A 409 -26.12 -19.77 -25.36
C LEU A 409 -27.54 -19.77 -25.92
N HIS A 410 -28.33 -18.76 -25.54
CA HIS A 410 -29.70 -18.58 -26.02
C HIS A 410 -29.81 -18.41 -27.54
N ASP A 411 -28.72 -18.04 -28.22
CA ASP A 411 -28.67 -17.86 -29.68
C ASP A 411 -28.17 -19.10 -30.45
N GLY A 412 -27.98 -20.22 -29.75
CA GLY A 412 -27.54 -21.51 -30.31
C GLY A 412 -26.03 -21.71 -30.34
N GLN A 413 -25.20 -20.71 -29.99
CA GLN A 413 -23.74 -20.90 -29.91
C GLN A 413 -23.37 -21.87 -28.77
N VAL A 414 -22.45 -22.79 -29.03
CA VAL A 414 -22.07 -23.82 -28.05
C VAL A 414 -20.96 -23.29 -27.13
N ILE A 415 -21.20 -23.27 -25.82
CA ILE A 415 -20.23 -22.89 -24.78
C ILE A 415 -19.37 -24.08 -24.39
N ALA A 416 -20.01 -25.24 -24.18
CA ALA A 416 -19.33 -26.45 -23.75
C ALA A 416 -19.87 -27.67 -24.53
N GLY A 417 -18.95 -28.45 -25.11
CA GLY A 417 -19.30 -29.66 -25.87
C GLY A 417 -19.41 -29.48 -27.38
N ASN A 418 -18.61 -28.62 -28.00
CA ASN A 418 -18.54 -28.43 -29.46
C ASN A 418 -18.44 -29.76 -30.23
N HIS A 419 -17.49 -30.65 -29.88
CA HIS A 419 -17.35 -31.96 -30.53
C HIS A 419 -18.56 -32.88 -30.33
N ARG A 420 -19.26 -32.78 -29.19
CA ARG A 420 -20.48 -33.55 -28.92
C ARG A 420 -21.62 -33.09 -29.79
N ILE A 421 -21.90 -31.78 -29.82
CA ILE A 421 -22.94 -31.22 -30.69
C ILE A 421 -22.65 -31.58 -32.15
N GLN A 422 -21.43 -31.40 -32.63
CA GLN A 422 -21.09 -31.75 -34.01
C GLN A 422 -21.28 -33.24 -34.31
N GLY A 423 -20.90 -34.13 -33.39
CA GLY A 423 -21.17 -35.57 -33.53
C GLY A 423 -22.67 -35.90 -33.52
N MET A 424 -23.46 -35.22 -32.67
CA MET A 424 -24.91 -35.39 -32.56
C MET A 424 -25.65 -34.91 -33.82
N LEU A 425 -25.19 -33.81 -34.42
CA LEU A 425 -25.71 -33.33 -35.70
C LEU A 425 -25.43 -34.32 -36.85
N ASN A 426 -24.36 -35.11 -36.71
CA ASN A 426 -23.91 -36.09 -37.70
C ASN A 426 -24.32 -37.53 -37.36
N PHE A 427 -25.28 -37.75 -36.45
CA PHE A 427 -25.63 -39.09 -36.01
C PHE A 427 -26.03 -40.02 -37.17
N THR A 428 -25.46 -41.22 -37.14
CA THR A 428 -26.01 -42.33 -37.92
C THR A 428 -27.40 -42.70 -37.40
N PRO A 429 -28.27 -43.35 -38.20
CA PRO A 429 -29.59 -43.79 -37.73
C PRO A 429 -29.53 -44.64 -36.45
N LYS A 430 -28.48 -45.45 -36.29
CA LYS A 430 -28.22 -46.24 -35.09
C LYS A 430 -27.92 -45.37 -33.87
N SER A 431 -26.99 -44.42 -33.99
CA SER A 431 -26.63 -43.49 -32.91
C SER A 431 -27.81 -42.60 -32.53
N ARG A 432 -28.58 -42.13 -33.52
CA ARG A 432 -29.79 -41.32 -33.30
C ARG A 432 -30.82 -42.09 -32.48
N TRP A 433 -31.11 -43.32 -32.86
CA TRP A 433 -32.03 -44.18 -32.12
C TRP A 433 -31.57 -44.44 -30.68
N LEU A 434 -30.27 -44.69 -30.46
CA LEU A 434 -29.70 -44.85 -29.12
C LEU A 434 -29.85 -43.58 -28.27
N TYR A 435 -29.63 -42.40 -28.88
CA TYR A 435 -29.80 -41.12 -28.22
C TYR A 435 -31.27 -40.87 -27.82
N GLU A 436 -32.21 -41.02 -28.75
CA GLU A 436 -33.65 -40.83 -28.48
C GLU A 436 -34.16 -41.79 -27.40
N LYS A 437 -33.75 -43.06 -27.49
CA LYS A 437 -34.07 -44.07 -26.47
C LYS A 437 -33.55 -43.66 -25.09
N ALA A 438 -32.30 -43.20 -25.01
CA ALA A 438 -31.72 -42.78 -23.75
C ALA A 438 -32.41 -41.53 -23.18
N ILE A 439 -32.77 -40.55 -24.01
CA ILE A 439 -33.51 -39.36 -23.55
C ILE A 439 -34.87 -39.75 -22.97
N LYS A 440 -35.59 -40.66 -23.63
CA LYS A 440 -36.88 -41.16 -23.14
C LYS A 440 -36.75 -41.91 -21.81
N GLU A 441 -35.71 -42.73 -21.68
CA GLU A 441 -35.44 -43.51 -20.45
C GLU A 441 -35.01 -42.62 -19.27
N TYR A 442 -34.14 -41.63 -19.49
CA TYR A 442 -33.58 -40.80 -18.42
C TYR A 442 -34.43 -39.58 -18.06
N TYR A 443 -35.02 -38.91 -19.06
CA TYR A 443 -35.73 -37.64 -18.87
C TYR A 443 -37.22 -37.72 -19.13
N HIS A 444 -37.73 -38.87 -19.59
CA HIS A 444 -39.14 -39.07 -19.95
C HIS A 444 -39.65 -38.08 -21.01
N ILE A 445 -38.77 -37.73 -21.95
CA ILE A 445 -39.05 -36.83 -23.09
C ILE A 445 -39.06 -37.64 -24.38
N ASP A 446 -40.09 -37.43 -25.21
CA ASP A 446 -40.14 -37.92 -26.59
C ASP A 446 -39.68 -36.81 -27.54
N LEU A 447 -38.48 -36.96 -28.11
CA LEU A 447 -37.90 -36.00 -29.06
C LEU A 447 -38.36 -36.25 -30.49
N LYS A 448 -38.60 -35.19 -31.27
CA LYS A 448 -38.76 -35.31 -32.73
C LYS A 448 -37.41 -35.55 -33.42
N PRO A 449 -37.38 -36.09 -34.66
CA PRO A 449 -36.15 -36.43 -35.36
C PRO A 449 -35.16 -35.26 -35.54
N ASP A 450 -35.65 -34.03 -35.65
CA ASP A 450 -34.85 -32.81 -35.81
C ASP A 450 -34.56 -32.08 -34.49
N GLU A 451 -34.92 -32.66 -33.34
CA GLU A 451 -34.77 -32.06 -32.01
C GLU A 451 -33.60 -32.69 -31.23
N LEU A 452 -32.98 -31.88 -30.38
CA LEU A 452 -31.94 -32.27 -29.42
C LEU A 452 -32.24 -31.64 -28.06
N LEU A 453 -31.99 -32.40 -26.99
CA LEU A 453 -31.99 -31.90 -25.62
C LEU A 453 -30.60 -31.35 -25.27
N VAL A 454 -30.54 -30.11 -24.82
CA VAL A 454 -29.33 -29.38 -24.44
C VAL A 454 -29.53 -28.68 -23.09
N ARG A 455 -28.48 -28.05 -22.58
CA ARG A 455 -28.52 -27.20 -21.39
C ARG A 455 -28.28 -25.75 -21.78
N VAL A 456 -29.07 -24.83 -21.21
CA VAL A 456 -28.98 -23.39 -21.48
C VAL A 456 -28.84 -22.66 -20.14
N PRO A 457 -27.96 -21.65 -20.00
CA PRO A 457 -27.90 -20.83 -18.80
C PRO A 457 -29.26 -20.28 -18.40
N HIS A 458 -29.61 -20.43 -17.12
CA HIS A 458 -30.89 -19.92 -16.61
C HIS A 458 -30.99 -18.40 -16.70
N ASN A 459 -29.86 -17.73 -16.46
CA ASN A 459 -29.71 -16.29 -16.61
C ASN A 459 -28.82 -15.99 -17.82
N ARG A 460 -29.09 -14.87 -18.49
CA ARG A 460 -28.19 -14.38 -19.53
C ARG A 460 -26.83 -14.03 -18.94
N LEU A 461 -25.81 -14.62 -19.53
CA LEU A 461 -24.42 -14.45 -19.13
C LEU A 461 -23.82 -13.22 -19.83
N ASN A 462 -22.94 -12.50 -19.12
CA ASN A 462 -22.09 -11.48 -19.72
C ASN A 462 -20.85 -12.12 -20.38
N ASN A 463 -20.12 -11.35 -21.20
CA ASN A 463 -18.96 -11.88 -21.94
C ASN A 463 -17.91 -12.55 -21.06
N THR A 464 -17.64 -12.01 -19.87
CA THR A 464 -16.68 -12.60 -18.92
C THR A 464 -17.16 -13.95 -18.42
N GLU A 465 -18.43 -14.07 -18.05
CA GLU A 465 -19.02 -15.33 -17.62
C GLU A 465 -19.01 -16.38 -18.74
N ILE A 466 -19.38 -15.99 -19.97
CA ILE A 466 -19.38 -16.89 -21.14
C ILE A 466 -17.98 -17.41 -21.42
N ASN A 467 -17.00 -16.50 -21.47
CA ASN A 467 -15.61 -16.86 -21.75
C ASN A 467 -15.03 -17.77 -20.66
N ASN A 468 -15.33 -17.48 -19.38
CA ASN A 468 -14.87 -18.29 -18.26
C ASN A 468 -15.48 -19.70 -18.31
N LEU A 469 -16.79 -19.82 -18.58
CA LEU A 469 -17.45 -21.11 -18.77
C LEU A 469 -16.86 -21.91 -19.93
N ALA A 470 -16.62 -21.25 -21.07
CA ALA A 470 -15.99 -21.87 -22.23
C ALA A 470 -14.57 -22.38 -21.92
N ALA A 471 -13.76 -21.58 -21.23
CA ALA A 471 -12.41 -21.97 -20.82
C ALA A 471 -12.42 -23.13 -19.81
N SER A 472 -13.24 -23.05 -18.77
CA SER A 472 -13.36 -24.08 -17.73
C SER A 472 -13.94 -25.39 -18.25
N SER A 473 -14.72 -25.38 -19.33
CA SER A 473 -15.20 -26.62 -19.95
C SER A 473 -14.09 -27.56 -20.44
N ASN A 474 -12.86 -27.05 -20.56
CA ASN A 474 -11.67 -27.80 -20.94
C ASN A 474 -10.81 -28.25 -19.75
N GLN A 475 -11.21 -27.93 -18.51
CA GLN A 475 -10.43 -28.22 -17.32
C GLN A 475 -10.18 -29.73 -17.13
N GLY A 476 -8.91 -30.12 -16.97
CA GLY A 476 -8.49 -31.52 -16.84
C GLY A 476 -8.47 -32.31 -18.16
N ARG A 477 -8.73 -31.65 -19.30
CA ARG A 477 -8.73 -32.20 -20.66
C ARG A 477 -7.95 -31.31 -21.60
N PHE A 478 -6.78 -30.92 -21.14
CA PHE A 478 -5.89 -30.02 -21.86
C PHE A 478 -5.18 -30.81 -22.95
N ASN A 479 -5.33 -30.36 -24.20
CA ASN A 479 -4.57 -30.91 -25.31
C ASN A 479 -3.20 -30.22 -25.44
N SER A 480 -3.01 -29.11 -24.71
CA SER A 480 -1.82 -28.30 -24.74
C SER A 480 -1.60 -27.49 -23.44
N GLU A 481 -0.38 -27.02 -23.21
CA GLU A 481 -0.03 -26.17 -22.05
C GLU A 481 -0.75 -24.81 -22.09
N SER A 482 -1.00 -24.30 -23.29
CA SER A 482 -1.78 -23.09 -23.51
C SER A 482 -3.22 -23.26 -23.03
N ASP A 483 -3.87 -24.38 -23.35
CA ASP A 483 -5.24 -24.65 -22.87
C ASP A 483 -5.29 -24.71 -21.34
N HIS A 484 -4.27 -25.33 -20.74
CA HIS A 484 -4.14 -25.40 -19.29
C HIS A 484 -4.00 -24.00 -18.68
N ALA A 485 -3.10 -23.16 -19.20
CA ALA A 485 -2.88 -21.80 -18.73
C ALA A 485 -4.13 -20.92 -18.86
N ILE A 486 -4.90 -21.05 -19.94
CA ILE A 486 -6.17 -20.31 -20.14
C ILE A 486 -7.20 -20.72 -19.09
N ALA A 487 -7.39 -22.02 -18.88
CA ALA A 487 -8.37 -22.53 -17.92
C ALA A 487 -8.02 -22.11 -16.49
N VAL A 488 -6.74 -22.20 -16.12
CA VAL A 488 -6.22 -21.77 -14.81
C VAL A 488 -6.38 -20.26 -14.62
N LEU A 489 -6.02 -19.44 -15.61
CA LEU A 489 -6.19 -17.99 -15.55
C LEU A 489 -7.67 -17.61 -15.38
N SER A 490 -8.57 -18.27 -16.12
CA SER A 490 -10.01 -18.04 -16.03
C SER A 490 -10.57 -18.43 -14.66
N HIS A 491 -10.11 -19.54 -14.09
CA HIS A 491 -10.53 -20.00 -12.77
C HIS A 491 -10.17 -19.01 -11.65
N TYR A 492 -8.96 -18.42 -11.69
CA TYR A 492 -8.47 -17.51 -10.64
C TYR A 492 -8.70 -16.01 -10.93
N GLU A 493 -9.29 -15.64 -12.08
CA GLU A 493 -9.36 -14.24 -12.53
C GLU A 493 -9.98 -13.31 -11.47
N ALA A 494 -11.08 -13.72 -10.83
CA ALA A 494 -11.76 -12.91 -9.81
C ALA A 494 -10.82 -12.57 -8.64
N LYS A 495 -10.09 -13.57 -8.12
CA LYS A 495 -9.14 -13.40 -7.01
C LYS A 495 -7.90 -12.61 -7.43
N LEU A 496 -7.44 -12.76 -8.67
CA LEU A 496 -6.32 -12.00 -9.22
C LEU A 496 -6.64 -10.51 -9.32
N LYS A 497 -7.87 -10.15 -9.70
CA LYS A 497 -8.33 -8.75 -9.73
C LYS A 497 -8.38 -8.11 -8.34
N GLU A 498 -8.68 -8.91 -7.32
CA GLU A 498 -8.71 -8.52 -5.90
C GLU A 498 -7.31 -8.45 -5.25
N LEU A 499 -6.27 -9.00 -5.90
CA LEU A 499 -4.90 -9.04 -5.37
C LEU A 499 -4.17 -7.72 -5.65
N ASP A 500 -4.34 -6.73 -4.77
CA ASP A 500 -3.80 -5.37 -4.91
C ASP A 500 -2.66 -5.02 -3.94
N LYS A 501 -2.16 -6.03 -3.21
CA LYS A 501 -1.10 -5.88 -2.20
C LYS A 501 0.20 -6.59 -2.62
N LYS A 502 1.31 -6.09 -2.08
CA LYS A 502 2.61 -6.78 -2.12
C LYS A 502 2.54 -8.05 -1.25
N LEU A 503 3.24 -9.09 -1.68
CA LEU A 503 3.30 -10.42 -1.05
C LEU A 503 4.67 -10.61 -0.40
N ASP A 504 4.78 -10.32 0.89
CA ASP A 504 6.06 -10.45 1.59
C ASP A 504 6.39 -11.91 1.91
N ALA A 505 7.62 -12.32 1.63
CA ALA A 505 8.10 -13.68 1.87
C ALA A 505 9.62 -13.69 2.06
N ASP A 506 10.12 -14.61 2.90
CA ASP A 506 11.56 -14.78 3.11
C ASP A 506 12.21 -15.70 2.08
N SER A 507 11.42 -16.54 1.41
CA SER A 507 11.88 -17.47 0.38
C SER A 507 10.84 -17.67 -0.74
N VAL A 508 11.31 -18.13 -1.90
CA VAL A 508 10.44 -18.49 -3.03
C VAL A 508 9.40 -19.56 -2.67
N TYR A 509 9.77 -20.49 -1.78
CA TYR A 509 8.89 -21.58 -1.35
C TYR A 509 7.75 -21.08 -0.47
N GLN A 510 8.00 -20.09 0.38
CA GLN A 510 6.94 -19.39 1.11
C GLN A 510 6.11 -18.53 0.18
N LEU A 511 6.76 -17.78 -0.73
CA LEU A 511 6.08 -16.87 -1.64
C LEU A 511 5.03 -17.58 -2.49
N LYS A 512 5.36 -18.72 -3.10
CA LYS A 512 4.39 -19.47 -3.91
C LYS A 512 3.21 -19.99 -3.10
N ASN A 513 3.42 -20.34 -1.83
CA ASN A 513 2.34 -20.73 -0.93
C ASN A 513 1.47 -19.52 -0.53
N ILE A 514 2.08 -18.35 -0.33
CA ILE A 514 1.36 -17.10 -0.06
C ILE A 514 0.48 -16.74 -1.27
N VAL A 515 1.00 -16.84 -2.48
CA VAL A 515 0.21 -16.66 -3.72
C VAL A 515 -0.98 -17.62 -3.71
N ALA A 516 -0.74 -18.91 -3.50
CA ALA A 516 -1.79 -19.93 -3.47
C ALA A 516 -2.86 -19.65 -2.40
N ASN A 517 -2.45 -19.25 -1.20
CA ASN A 517 -3.36 -18.92 -0.11
C ASN A 517 -4.22 -17.68 -0.40
N ASN A 518 -3.65 -16.63 -1.02
CA ASN A 518 -4.40 -15.43 -1.37
C ASN A 518 -5.38 -15.68 -2.53
N LEU A 519 -5.02 -16.55 -3.46
CA LEU A 519 -5.87 -16.91 -4.60
C LEU A 519 -6.86 -18.05 -4.30
N ASN A 520 -6.76 -18.67 -3.12
CA ASN A 520 -7.67 -19.73 -2.73
C ASN A 520 -9.10 -19.20 -2.55
N PHE A 521 -10.07 -19.94 -3.08
CA PHE A 521 -11.50 -19.61 -2.95
C PHE A 521 -12.05 -20.03 -1.59
N ASP A 522 -11.68 -21.23 -1.13
CA ASP A 522 -12.12 -21.81 0.15
C ASP A 522 -10.95 -21.93 1.13
N LYS A 523 -11.16 -21.59 2.39
CA LYS A 523 -10.16 -21.84 3.45
C LYS A 523 -10.06 -23.32 3.82
N ALA A 524 -11.08 -24.14 3.55
CA ALA A 524 -11.10 -25.56 3.90
C ALA A 524 -10.46 -26.48 2.85
N THR A 525 -10.25 -26.01 1.61
CA THR A 525 -9.54 -26.78 0.58
C THR A 525 -8.05 -26.45 0.55
N HIS A 526 -7.23 -27.46 0.23
CA HIS A 526 -5.80 -27.24 0.09
C HIS A 526 -5.53 -26.37 -1.15
N PRO A 527 -4.84 -25.22 -1.01
CA PRO A 527 -4.55 -24.36 -2.15
C PRO A 527 -3.74 -25.08 -3.22
N ASN A 528 -4.13 -24.93 -4.49
CA ASN A 528 -3.34 -25.45 -5.61
C ASN A 528 -2.20 -24.48 -5.92
N VAL A 529 -1.00 -24.80 -5.41
CA VAL A 529 0.18 -23.94 -5.51
C VAL A 529 0.62 -23.71 -6.96
N THR A 530 0.66 -24.77 -7.78
CA THR A 530 1.15 -24.66 -9.15
C THR A 530 0.23 -23.78 -10.00
N ASP A 531 -1.07 -24.07 -9.98
CA ASP A 531 -2.02 -23.37 -10.85
C ASP A 531 -2.23 -21.93 -10.40
N SER A 532 -2.28 -21.67 -9.09
CA SER A 532 -2.40 -20.29 -8.58
C SER A 532 -1.24 -19.42 -9.03
N ASN A 533 -0.01 -19.94 -8.98
CA ASN A 533 1.18 -19.19 -9.41
C ASN A 533 1.26 -19.06 -10.93
N LEU A 534 0.88 -20.09 -11.69
CA LEU A 534 0.77 -20.00 -13.14
C LEU A 534 -0.27 -18.94 -13.54
N ALA A 535 -1.42 -18.89 -12.87
CA ALA A 535 -2.44 -17.88 -13.09
C ALA A 535 -1.90 -16.47 -12.86
N LEU A 536 -1.19 -16.24 -11.74
CA LEU A 536 -0.58 -14.95 -11.43
C LEU A 536 0.49 -14.52 -12.45
N LEU A 537 1.31 -15.46 -12.92
CA LEU A 537 2.29 -15.20 -13.97
C LEU A 537 1.60 -14.78 -15.27
N MET A 538 0.60 -15.54 -15.72
CA MET A 538 -0.16 -15.27 -16.95
C MET A 538 -1.02 -14.01 -16.84
N PHE A 539 -1.46 -13.65 -15.63
CA PHE A 539 -2.21 -12.42 -15.37
C PHE A 539 -1.36 -11.17 -15.62
N ASN A 540 -0.09 -11.22 -15.21
CA ASN A 540 0.88 -10.13 -15.32
C ASN A 540 1.64 -10.09 -16.65
N MET A 541 1.47 -11.10 -17.51
CA MET A 541 2.19 -11.25 -18.77
C MET A 541 1.41 -10.63 -19.97
N PRO A 542 2.09 -9.93 -20.90
CA PRO A 542 1.52 -9.40 -22.14
C PRO A 542 1.00 -10.50 -23.04
N ARG A 543 -0.21 -10.26 -23.57
CA ARG A 543 -0.94 -11.15 -24.47
C ARG A 543 -0.92 -10.55 -25.88
N THR A 544 0.09 -10.88 -26.69
CA THR A 544 0.13 -10.51 -28.12
C THR A 544 -0.02 -11.78 -28.98
N LYS A 545 -0.31 -11.62 -30.28
CA LYS A 545 -0.57 -12.75 -31.22
C LYS A 545 0.60 -13.74 -31.37
N THR A 546 1.77 -13.45 -30.81
CA THR A 546 2.96 -14.31 -30.85
C THR A 546 3.66 -14.46 -29.49
N GLN A 547 3.16 -13.79 -28.44
CA GLN A 547 3.77 -13.75 -27.11
C GLN A 547 2.71 -13.94 -26.03
N GLY A 548 2.96 -14.84 -25.07
CA GLY A 548 2.05 -15.14 -23.98
C GLY A 548 1.73 -16.63 -23.89
N ILE A 549 0.45 -16.98 -23.88
CA ILE A 549 -0.02 -18.34 -23.63
C ILE A 549 0.48 -19.33 -24.69
N GLU A 550 0.48 -18.95 -25.98
CA GLU A 550 0.95 -19.79 -27.11
C GLU A 550 2.46 -20.12 -27.05
N LEU A 551 3.23 -19.29 -26.33
CA LEU A 551 4.66 -19.47 -26.12
C LEU A 551 4.97 -20.80 -25.43
N LEU A 552 4.14 -21.17 -24.44
CA LEU A 552 4.32 -22.40 -23.67
C LEU A 552 4.20 -23.64 -24.56
N ASN A 553 3.26 -23.64 -25.50
CA ASN A 553 3.09 -24.73 -26.47
C ASN A 553 4.25 -24.82 -27.45
N ARG A 554 4.69 -23.67 -27.99
CA ARG A 554 5.83 -23.63 -28.92
C ARG A 554 7.05 -24.27 -28.27
N TRP A 555 7.41 -23.84 -27.06
CA TRP A 555 8.58 -24.38 -26.37
C TRP A 555 8.39 -25.81 -25.88
N GLN A 556 7.19 -26.20 -25.45
CA GLN A 556 6.93 -27.60 -25.12
C GLN A 556 7.23 -28.52 -26.31
N LYS A 557 6.86 -28.10 -27.52
CA LYS A 557 7.16 -28.83 -28.76
C LYS A 557 8.67 -28.87 -29.06
N GLU A 558 9.36 -27.73 -28.98
CA GLU A 558 10.82 -27.61 -29.21
C GLU A 558 11.66 -28.42 -28.20
N PHE A 559 11.13 -28.61 -26.99
CA PHE A 559 11.71 -29.40 -25.91
C PHE A 559 11.08 -30.79 -25.78
N SER A 560 10.38 -31.29 -26.80
CA SER A 560 9.79 -32.65 -26.79
C SER A 560 10.80 -33.75 -26.43
N ASN A 561 12.07 -33.58 -26.82
CA ASN A 561 13.17 -34.50 -26.49
C ASN A 561 13.89 -34.19 -25.16
N ASP A 562 13.57 -33.08 -24.50
CA ASP A 562 14.17 -32.64 -23.23
C ASP A 562 13.15 -31.90 -22.34
N ILE A 563 12.10 -32.62 -21.97
CA ILE A 563 11.00 -32.08 -21.15
C ILE A 563 11.47 -31.58 -19.78
N LYS A 564 12.59 -32.10 -19.27
CA LYS A 564 13.15 -31.67 -17.97
C LYS A 564 13.66 -30.24 -18.05
N SER A 565 14.35 -29.87 -19.12
CA SER A 565 14.80 -28.49 -19.33
C SER A 565 13.63 -27.53 -19.55
N TYR A 566 12.59 -27.98 -20.26
CA TYR A 566 11.34 -27.21 -20.38
C TYR A 566 10.72 -26.91 -19.01
N GLU A 567 10.48 -27.94 -18.21
CA GLU A 567 9.88 -27.79 -16.87
C GLU A 567 10.79 -26.98 -15.94
N LYS A 568 12.12 -27.06 -16.10
CA LYS A 568 13.07 -26.25 -15.32
C LYS A 568 12.85 -24.75 -15.54
N VAL A 569 12.77 -24.31 -16.79
CA VAL A 569 12.53 -22.88 -17.12
C VAL A 569 11.13 -22.48 -16.70
N LYS A 570 10.10 -23.24 -17.07
CA LYS A 570 8.71 -22.97 -16.70
C LYS A 570 8.56 -22.81 -15.19
N LYS A 571 9.08 -23.75 -14.40
CA LYS A 571 9.01 -23.73 -12.93
C LYS A 571 9.73 -22.53 -12.32
N MET A 572 10.88 -22.12 -12.88
CA MET A 572 11.61 -20.94 -12.42
C MET A 572 10.73 -19.68 -12.47
N PHE A 573 9.97 -19.48 -13.56
CA PHE A 573 9.07 -18.33 -13.71
C PHE A 573 7.80 -18.49 -12.88
N VAL A 574 7.17 -19.67 -12.89
CA VAL A 574 5.94 -19.93 -12.14
C VAL A 574 6.19 -19.73 -10.64
N ASP A 575 7.23 -20.32 -10.06
CA ASP A 575 7.54 -20.13 -8.64
C ASP A 575 7.85 -18.65 -8.28
N ASN A 576 8.28 -17.84 -9.25
CA ASN A 576 8.58 -16.41 -9.09
C ASN A 576 7.43 -15.48 -9.52
N ALA A 577 6.23 -16.00 -9.79
CA ALA A 577 5.05 -15.18 -10.14
C ALA A 577 4.80 -14.06 -9.11
N GLY A 578 4.93 -14.38 -7.82
CA GLY A 578 4.83 -13.42 -6.73
C GLY A 578 5.95 -12.35 -6.75
N SER A 579 7.15 -12.70 -7.21
CA SER A 579 8.30 -11.77 -7.28
C SER A 579 8.04 -10.71 -8.35
N PHE A 580 7.53 -11.12 -9.51
CA PHE A 580 7.13 -10.21 -10.58
C PHE A 580 5.98 -9.31 -10.13
N HIS A 581 4.96 -9.88 -9.48
CA HIS A 581 3.85 -9.13 -8.88
C HIS A 581 4.34 -8.07 -7.88
N ASN A 582 5.28 -8.45 -7.01
CA ASN A 582 5.85 -7.55 -6.01
C ASN A 582 6.58 -6.35 -6.60
N LEU A 583 7.31 -6.52 -7.72
CA LEU A 583 8.00 -5.42 -8.39
C LEU A 583 7.03 -4.37 -8.93
N ILE A 584 5.87 -4.80 -9.44
CA ILE A 584 4.80 -3.87 -9.84
C ILE A 584 4.36 -3.03 -8.64
N HIS A 585 4.24 -3.65 -7.46
CA HIS A 585 3.70 -3.04 -6.25
C HIS A 585 4.78 -2.33 -5.40
N ASP A 586 6.06 -2.38 -5.82
CA ASP A 586 7.16 -1.78 -5.08
C ASP A 586 7.38 -0.31 -5.47
N MET A 587 6.89 0.59 -4.62
CA MET A 587 7.05 2.04 -4.81
C MET A 587 8.47 2.55 -4.53
N ASN A 588 9.40 1.71 -4.08
CA ASN A 588 10.82 2.08 -4.09
C ASN A 588 11.38 2.13 -5.52
N PHE A 589 10.74 1.42 -6.47
CA PHE A 589 11.12 1.33 -7.87
C PHE A 589 9.90 1.60 -8.77
N PRO A 590 9.35 2.82 -8.74
CA PRO A 590 8.09 3.14 -9.42
C PRO A 590 8.18 2.99 -10.95
N ASN A 591 9.36 3.18 -11.54
CA ASN A 591 9.59 3.04 -12.98
C ASN A 591 10.14 1.66 -13.39
N VAL A 592 10.20 0.70 -12.46
CA VAL A 592 10.58 -0.69 -12.75
C VAL A 592 9.32 -1.56 -12.77
N SER A 593 9.06 -2.15 -13.93
CA SER A 593 8.09 -3.22 -14.12
C SER A 593 8.62 -4.17 -15.19
N LEU A 594 8.53 -5.48 -14.92
CA LEU A 594 8.89 -6.49 -15.89
C LEU A 594 7.71 -6.92 -16.76
N ASN A 595 6.47 -6.52 -16.44
CA ASN A 595 5.28 -7.04 -17.10
C ASN A 595 5.37 -6.92 -18.62
N ALA A 596 5.59 -5.72 -19.15
CA ALA A 596 5.73 -5.47 -20.60
C ALA A 596 6.81 -6.35 -21.29
N TYR A 597 7.73 -6.92 -20.53
CA TYR A 597 8.86 -7.72 -21.01
C TYR A 597 8.73 -9.22 -20.66
N LEU A 598 7.78 -9.63 -19.80
CA LEU A 598 7.72 -10.98 -19.23
C LEU A 598 7.65 -12.08 -20.31
N SER A 599 6.87 -11.85 -21.37
CA SER A 599 6.76 -12.82 -22.47
C SER A 599 8.08 -12.98 -23.23
N ASP A 600 8.76 -11.87 -23.53
CA ASP A 600 10.06 -11.87 -24.21
C ASP A 600 11.16 -12.48 -23.34
N ILE A 601 11.16 -12.17 -22.04
CA ILE A 601 12.12 -12.71 -21.08
C ILE A 601 11.94 -14.22 -20.95
N LEU A 602 10.69 -14.70 -20.87
CA LEU A 602 10.38 -16.14 -20.83
C LEU A 602 10.83 -16.80 -22.13
N ASP A 603 10.52 -16.20 -23.27
CA ASP A 603 10.92 -16.71 -24.58
C ASP A 603 12.44 -16.86 -24.68
N ARG A 604 13.15 -15.78 -24.37
CA ARG A 604 14.61 -15.75 -24.42
C ARG A 604 15.22 -16.72 -23.42
N SER A 605 14.59 -16.99 -22.29
CA SER A 605 15.06 -17.97 -21.31
C SER A 605 15.00 -19.40 -21.83
N PHE A 606 13.94 -19.75 -22.57
CA PHE A 606 13.87 -21.04 -23.25
C PHE A 606 14.89 -21.14 -24.39
N ALA A 607 14.96 -20.13 -25.26
CA ALA A 607 15.95 -20.09 -26.35
C ALA A 607 17.38 -20.20 -25.83
N ASN A 608 17.70 -19.48 -24.74
CA ASN A 608 19.02 -19.53 -24.14
C ASN A 608 19.41 -20.93 -23.70
N LEU A 609 18.49 -21.64 -23.05
CA LEU A 609 18.75 -22.99 -22.55
C LEU A 609 18.83 -24.01 -23.69
N LYS A 610 18.09 -23.78 -24.78
CA LYS A 610 18.07 -24.62 -25.97
C LYS A 610 19.34 -24.46 -26.83
N ASP A 611 19.72 -23.21 -27.11
CA ASP A 611 20.65 -22.88 -28.18
C ASP A 611 22.11 -22.78 -27.72
N TYR A 612 22.36 -22.55 -26.42
CA TYR A 612 23.71 -22.35 -25.90
C TYR A 612 24.06 -23.37 -24.82
N GLN A 613 25.31 -23.83 -24.81
CA GLN A 613 25.75 -24.77 -23.78
C GLN A 613 26.09 -24.07 -22.47
N THR A 614 26.49 -22.79 -22.51
CA THR A 614 26.89 -22.02 -21.33
C THR A 614 26.34 -20.60 -21.32
N THR A 615 26.23 -20.00 -20.13
CA THR A 615 25.89 -18.57 -19.97
C THR A 615 26.88 -17.67 -20.70
N SER A 616 28.18 -18.00 -20.66
CA SER A 616 29.23 -17.20 -21.28
C SER A 616 29.10 -17.15 -22.80
N GLU A 617 28.76 -18.28 -23.42
CA GLU A 617 28.51 -18.37 -24.86
C GLU A 617 27.32 -17.50 -25.27
N SER A 618 26.19 -17.61 -24.56
CA SER A 618 25.01 -16.81 -24.86
C SER A 618 25.26 -15.31 -24.67
N LEU A 619 25.97 -14.90 -23.61
CA LEU A 619 26.30 -13.50 -23.40
C LEU A 619 27.28 -12.97 -24.44
N LYS A 620 28.21 -13.82 -24.90
CA LYS A 620 29.13 -13.46 -25.99
C LYS A 620 28.35 -13.20 -27.27
N ASP A 621 27.49 -14.12 -27.69
CA ASP A 621 26.66 -13.97 -28.89
C ASP A 621 25.77 -12.72 -28.82
N LEU A 622 25.10 -12.52 -27.68
CA LEU A 622 24.30 -11.31 -27.43
C LEU A 622 25.16 -10.04 -27.51
N SER A 623 26.36 -10.05 -26.90
CA SER A 623 27.27 -8.90 -26.97
C SER A 623 27.76 -8.62 -28.39
N GLU A 624 27.95 -9.64 -29.22
CA GLU A 624 28.36 -9.47 -30.61
C GLU A 624 27.24 -8.89 -31.46
N LYS A 625 25.98 -9.29 -31.22
CA LYS A 625 24.80 -8.73 -31.88
C LYS A 625 24.68 -7.21 -31.65
N PHE A 626 24.87 -6.76 -30.42
CA PHE A 626 24.81 -5.33 -30.08
C PHE A 626 26.11 -4.56 -30.37
N TYR A 627 27.21 -5.25 -30.64
CA TYR A 627 28.49 -4.63 -31.02
C TYR A 627 28.63 -4.43 -32.54
N LYS A 628 28.13 -5.36 -33.36
CA LYS A 628 28.30 -5.35 -34.83
C LYS A 628 27.30 -4.45 -35.54
N THR A 629 26.20 -4.09 -34.90
CA THR A 629 25.23 -3.13 -35.44
C THR A 629 25.69 -1.73 -35.02
N SER A 630 26.06 -0.88 -35.98
CA SER A 630 26.52 0.48 -35.67
C SER A 630 25.46 1.22 -34.85
N SER A 631 25.86 1.97 -33.81
CA SER A 631 24.95 2.62 -32.88
C SER A 631 23.98 3.63 -33.53
N LEU A 632 24.19 4.03 -34.79
CA LEU A 632 23.29 4.91 -35.54
C LEU A 632 22.21 4.16 -36.35
N GLU A 633 22.49 2.97 -36.88
CA GLU A 633 21.52 2.25 -37.75
C GLU A 633 20.46 1.46 -36.95
N MET A 634 20.69 1.21 -35.65
CA MET A 634 19.77 0.46 -34.78
C MET A 634 18.46 1.21 -34.49
N PHE A 635 18.48 2.54 -34.45
CA PHE A 635 17.36 3.34 -33.95
C PHE A 635 16.43 3.88 -35.05
N GLU A 636 16.79 3.69 -36.33
CA GLU A 636 15.95 4.08 -37.48
C GLU A 636 14.90 3.02 -37.87
N LYS A 637 15.02 1.77 -37.39
CA LYS A 637 14.09 0.67 -37.76
C LYS A 637 13.20 0.24 -36.59
N SER A 638 12.16 1.02 -36.31
CA SER A 638 11.16 0.71 -35.26
C SER A 638 9.90 0.00 -35.80
N GLU A 639 10.07 -1.08 -36.57
CA GLU A 639 8.94 -1.92 -37.03
C GLU A 639 9.03 -3.42 -36.65
N GLN A 640 9.86 -3.82 -35.67
CA GLN A 640 9.90 -5.21 -35.20
C GLN A 640 9.70 -5.38 -33.69
N SER A 641 8.91 -6.40 -33.36
CA SER A 641 8.03 -6.56 -32.19
C SER A 641 8.70 -7.02 -30.88
N THR A 642 9.99 -6.76 -30.68
CA THR A 642 10.71 -7.03 -29.42
C THR A 642 11.68 -5.88 -29.20
N SER A 643 11.50 -5.10 -28.12
CA SER A 643 12.43 -4.01 -27.81
C SER A 643 13.83 -4.58 -27.57
N ASP A 644 14.89 -3.96 -28.10
CA ASP A 644 16.28 -4.42 -27.91
C ASP A 644 16.65 -4.67 -26.43
N ILE A 645 16.03 -3.90 -25.52
CA ILE A 645 16.19 -4.09 -24.08
C ILE A 645 15.60 -5.43 -23.60
N SER A 646 14.50 -5.90 -24.19
CA SER A 646 13.88 -7.21 -23.91
C SER A 646 14.87 -8.35 -24.13
N GLU A 647 15.71 -8.27 -25.17
CA GLU A 647 16.69 -9.31 -25.47
C GLU A 647 17.82 -9.36 -24.44
N ILE A 648 18.34 -8.19 -24.05
CA ILE A 648 19.40 -8.09 -23.04
C ILE A 648 18.88 -8.52 -21.67
N LEU A 649 17.69 -8.03 -21.30
CA LEU A 649 17.01 -8.38 -20.06
C LEU A 649 16.66 -9.88 -20.00
N GLY A 650 16.15 -10.42 -21.10
CA GLY A 650 15.89 -11.86 -21.26
C GLY A 650 17.16 -12.68 -21.10
N GLY A 651 18.27 -12.27 -21.73
CA GLY A 651 19.58 -12.92 -21.53
C GLY A 651 20.10 -12.83 -20.10
N ALA A 652 19.88 -11.70 -19.42
CA ALA A 652 20.29 -11.49 -18.03
C ALA A 652 19.53 -12.39 -17.04
N ILE A 653 18.25 -12.68 -17.31
CA ILE A 653 17.41 -13.57 -16.49
C ILE A 653 17.61 -15.05 -16.88
N ALA A 654 17.79 -15.34 -18.17
CA ALA A 654 17.92 -16.70 -18.68
C ALA A 654 19.02 -17.52 -17.98
N ARG A 655 20.11 -16.86 -17.57
CA ARG A 655 21.22 -17.51 -16.85
C ARG A 655 20.80 -18.18 -15.55
N PHE A 656 19.75 -17.70 -14.88
CA PHE A 656 19.28 -18.29 -13.62
C PHE A 656 18.76 -19.72 -13.82
N ALA A 657 18.25 -20.05 -15.01
CA ALA A 657 17.82 -21.41 -15.36
C ALA A 657 18.95 -22.44 -15.30
N ARG A 658 20.22 -22.00 -15.26
CA ARG A 658 21.40 -22.86 -15.21
C ARG A 658 21.88 -23.15 -13.79
N PHE A 659 21.34 -22.49 -12.76
CA PHE A 659 21.64 -22.80 -11.36
C PHE A 659 21.01 -24.13 -10.93
N ASP A 660 21.46 -24.66 -9.79
CA ASP A 660 20.91 -25.88 -9.17
C ASP A 660 19.45 -25.68 -8.74
N ASP A 661 19.16 -24.53 -8.12
CA ASP A 661 17.81 -24.08 -7.77
C ASP A 661 17.49 -22.74 -8.47
N PRO A 662 17.01 -22.79 -9.73
CA PRO A 662 16.69 -21.59 -10.50
C PRO A 662 15.66 -20.70 -9.84
N SER A 663 14.62 -21.29 -9.24
CA SER A 663 13.53 -20.55 -8.60
C SER A 663 14.06 -19.72 -7.44
N LYS A 664 14.90 -20.31 -6.58
CA LYS A 664 15.52 -19.58 -5.46
C LYS A 664 16.50 -18.51 -5.96
N ALA A 665 17.35 -18.84 -6.95
CA ALA A 665 18.34 -17.91 -7.45
C ALA A 665 17.70 -16.65 -8.07
N LEU A 666 16.62 -16.84 -8.84
CA LEU A 666 15.86 -15.72 -9.40
C LEU A 666 15.12 -14.94 -8.31
N PHE A 667 14.51 -15.61 -7.33
CA PHE A 667 13.83 -14.94 -6.21
C PHE A 667 14.78 -14.01 -5.44
N GLU A 668 15.98 -14.47 -5.11
CA GLU A 668 16.97 -13.64 -4.43
C GLU A 668 17.37 -12.42 -5.27
N ALA A 669 17.51 -12.58 -6.59
CA ALA A 669 17.82 -11.47 -7.49
C ALA A 669 16.67 -10.46 -7.59
N LEU A 670 15.41 -10.88 -7.45
CA LEU A 670 14.22 -10.03 -7.56
C LEU A 670 13.72 -9.49 -6.21
N LYS A 671 14.33 -9.89 -5.08
CA LYS A 671 13.96 -9.40 -3.75
C LYS A 671 14.34 -7.93 -3.59
N SER A 672 13.39 -7.09 -3.18
CA SER A 672 13.55 -5.62 -3.10
C SER A 672 14.82 -5.17 -2.35
N ASP A 673 15.11 -5.77 -1.19
CA ASP A 673 16.28 -5.40 -0.39
C ASP A 673 17.59 -5.80 -1.08
N ASN A 674 17.60 -6.93 -1.80
CA ASN A 674 18.76 -7.36 -2.58
C ASN A 674 18.97 -6.46 -3.81
N ILE A 675 17.89 -5.99 -4.44
CA ILE A 675 17.96 -5.00 -5.52
C ILE A 675 18.57 -3.70 -5.00
N LYS A 676 18.07 -3.16 -3.88
CA LYS A 676 18.64 -1.95 -3.26
C LYS A 676 20.12 -2.10 -2.95
N LYS A 677 20.49 -3.25 -2.35
CA LYS A 677 21.87 -3.58 -2.04
C LYS A 677 22.73 -3.64 -3.30
N GLY A 678 22.29 -4.37 -4.33
CA GLY A 678 23.03 -4.50 -5.58
C GLY A 678 23.18 -3.19 -6.34
N LEU A 679 22.12 -2.38 -6.43
CA LEU A 679 22.19 -1.05 -7.04
C LEU A 679 23.25 -0.16 -6.37
N LYS A 680 23.40 -0.27 -5.04
CA LYS A 680 24.45 0.40 -4.28
C LYS A 680 25.83 -0.19 -4.53
N ASP A 681 25.98 -1.50 -4.39
CA ASP A 681 27.26 -2.21 -4.53
C ASP A 681 27.85 -2.03 -5.95
N TYR A 682 27.00 -2.00 -6.97
CA TYR A 682 27.39 -1.77 -8.37
C TYR A 682 27.43 -0.30 -8.78
N LYS A 683 27.24 0.63 -7.83
CA LYS A 683 27.28 2.09 -8.05
C LYS A 683 26.33 2.57 -9.15
N ILE A 684 25.14 1.96 -9.22
CA ILE A 684 24.05 2.34 -10.13
C ILE A 684 23.20 3.44 -9.48
N ALA A 685 22.85 3.29 -8.20
CA ALA A 685 22.09 4.26 -7.42
C ALA A 685 22.37 4.15 -5.90
N ASP A 686 22.06 5.22 -5.15
CA ASP A 686 22.16 5.23 -3.68
C ASP A 686 20.94 5.95 -3.05
N VAL A 687 20.78 5.80 -1.74
CA VAL A 687 19.68 6.36 -0.93
C VAL A 687 19.73 7.89 -0.86
N THR A 688 20.94 8.45 -0.91
CA THR A 688 21.17 9.90 -0.92
C THR A 688 21.65 10.30 -2.29
N LYS A 689 21.04 11.33 -2.88
CA LYS A 689 21.64 12.05 -4.01
C LYS A 689 23.00 12.57 -3.53
N ASP A 690 24.07 11.87 -3.91
CA ASP A 690 25.42 12.21 -3.52
C ASP A 690 25.65 13.66 -3.92
N MET A 691 25.80 14.54 -2.92
CA MET A 691 25.99 15.97 -3.13
C MET A 691 27.25 16.27 -3.95
N PHE A 692 28.17 15.32 -4.03
CA PHE A 692 29.43 15.42 -4.76
C PHE A 692 29.40 14.71 -6.13
N ASN A 693 28.32 13.97 -6.43
CA ASN A 693 28.10 13.36 -7.75
C ASN A 693 26.74 13.80 -8.33
N PRO A 694 26.72 14.83 -9.20
CA PRO A 694 25.50 15.37 -9.79
C PRO A 694 24.74 14.37 -10.68
N ASN A 695 25.37 13.24 -11.05
CA ASN A 695 24.79 12.17 -11.86
C ASN A 695 24.24 11.00 -11.02
N SER A 696 24.28 11.08 -9.69
CA SER A 696 23.74 10.03 -8.82
C SER A 696 22.21 9.93 -8.92
N LYS A 697 21.70 8.71 -9.12
CA LYS A 697 20.26 8.39 -9.13
C LYS A 697 19.79 7.95 -7.75
N GLU A 698 18.57 8.34 -7.38
CA GLU A 698 17.85 7.78 -6.23
C GLU A 698 17.11 6.51 -6.65
N PHE A 699 16.75 5.63 -5.70
CA PHE A 699 16.01 4.40 -6.02
C PHE A 699 14.69 4.64 -6.77
N LYS A 700 14.00 5.74 -6.47
CA LYS A 700 12.75 6.12 -7.16
C LYS A 700 12.94 6.46 -8.65
N ASP A 701 14.17 6.79 -9.05
CA ASP A 701 14.52 7.20 -10.42
C ASP A 701 15.03 6.01 -11.24
N ILE A 702 15.16 4.82 -10.63
CA ILE A 702 15.60 3.59 -11.30
C ILE A 702 14.56 3.16 -12.33
N ASP A 703 15.02 2.98 -13.57
CA ASP A 703 14.22 2.51 -14.70
C ASP A 703 14.59 1.07 -15.10
N ILE A 704 13.98 0.59 -16.18
CA ILE A 704 14.23 -0.77 -16.70
C ILE A 704 15.68 -1.00 -17.16
N TYR A 705 16.38 0.04 -17.64
CA TYR A 705 17.77 -0.07 -18.10
C TYR A 705 18.71 -0.21 -16.91
N ASP A 706 18.52 0.60 -15.88
CA ASP A 706 19.27 0.50 -14.61
C ASP A 706 19.04 -0.88 -13.97
N PHE A 707 17.80 -1.36 -13.99
CA PHE A 707 17.44 -2.68 -13.49
C PHE A 707 18.06 -3.82 -14.31
N THR A 708 18.11 -3.67 -15.64
CA THR A 708 18.79 -4.62 -16.53
C THR A 708 20.29 -4.67 -16.26
N HIS A 709 20.92 -3.52 -16.03
CA HIS A 709 22.33 -3.45 -15.62
C HIS A 709 22.55 -4.18 -14.28
N TYR A 710 21.70 -3.96 -13.29
CA TYR A 710 21.73 -4.72 -12.04
C TYR A 710 21.61 -6.23 -12.29
N LEU A 711 20.64 -6.68 -13.10
CA LEU A 711 20.44 -8.10 -13.39
C LEU A 711 21.59 -8.74 -14.17
N LEU A 712 22.32 -7.97 -14.97
CA LEU A 712 23.55 -8.43 -15.62
C LEU A 712 24.68 -8.66 -14.60
N MET A 713 24.67 -7.95 -13.47
CA MET A 713 25.75 -7.93 -12.48
C MET A 713 25.47 -8.76 -11.23
N VAL A 714 24.20 -8.97 -10.84
CA VAL A 714 23.86 -9.67 -9.60
C VAL A 714 24.50 -11.06 -9.54
N ASN A 715 24.98 -11.46 -8.36
CA ASN A 715 25.77 -12.69 -8.15
C ASN A 715 27.06 -12.79 -8.97
N ARG A 716 27.59 -11.67 -9.48
CA ARG A 716 28.94 -11.55 -10.04
C ARG A 716 29.79 -10.59 -9.23
N GLU A 717 31.10 -10.76 -9.33
CA GLU A 717 32.04 -9.83 -8.73
C GLU A 717 32.04 -8.49 -9.50
N PRO A 718 32.02 -7.33 -8.81
CA PRO A 718 32.00 -6.01 -9.46
C PRO A 718 33.14 -5.75 -10.45
N ASN A 719 34.26 -6.48 -10.33
CA ASN A 719 35.47 -6.32 -11.13
C ASN A 719 35.74 -7.53 -12.04
N GLU A 720 34.73 -8.37 -12.31
CA GLU A 720 34.89 -9.50 -13.23
C GLU A 720 35.27 -8.98 -14.63
N ASN A 721 36.49 -9.25 -15.08
CA ASN A 721 37.01 -8.77 -16.36
C ASN A 721 36.41 -9.60 -17.52
N ASN A 722 35.14 -9.34 -17.83
CA ASN A 722 34.41 -10.01 -18.90
C ASN A 722 34.06 -9.01 -20.02
N PRO A 723 34.77 -9.04 -21.16
CA PRO A 723 34.55 -8.08 -22.25
C PRO A 723 33.14 -8.10 -22.83
N ALA A 724 32.50 -9.28 -22.90
CA ALA A 724 31.13 -9.40 -23.42
C ALA A 724 30.13 -8.72 -22.48
N LEU A 725 30.29 -8.93 -21.17
CA LEU A 725 29.47 -8.28 -20.14
C LEU A 725 29.63 -6.75 -20.16
N ASN A 726 30.87 -6.26 -20.23
CA ASN A 726 31.15 -4.82 -20.28
C ASN A 726 30.52 -4.15 -21.51
N ARG A 727 30.54 -4.84 -22.67
CA ARG A 727 29.86 -4.36 -23.88
C ARG A 727 28.35 -4.30 -23.72
N LEU A 728 27.72 -5.31 -23.11
CA LEU A 728 26.28 -5.32 -22.86
C LEU A 728 25.87 -4.21 -21.89
N ILE A 729 26.64 -3.99 -20.82
CA ILE A 729 26.40 -2.88 -19.88
C ILE A 729 26.48 -1.53 -20.60
N GLN A 730 27.44 -1.38 -21.52
CA GLN A 730 27.58 -0.16 -22.31
C GLN A 730 26.39 0.01 -23.27
N ALA A 731 25.95 -1.05 -23.94
CA ALA A 731 24.78 -1.04 -24.83
C ALA A 731 23.51 -0.60 -24.07
N VAL A 732 23.27 -1.16 -22.88
CA VAL A 732 22.14 -0.77 -22.02
C VAL A 732 22.18 0.71 -21.66
N LYS A 733 23.36 1.25 -21.30
CA LYS A 733 23.54 2.68 -21.00
C LYS A 733 23.29 3.57 -22.21
N ASP A 734 23.68 3.14 -23.39
CA ASP A 734 23.48 3.93 -24.60
C ASP A 734 22.01 3.92 -25.03
N MET A 735 21.33 2.77 -24.95
CA MET A 735 19.86 2.68 -25.13
C MET A 735 19.10 3.58 -24.15
N GLN A 736 19.55 3.65 -22.89
CA GLN A 736 18.95 4.53 -21.89
C GLN A 736 19.11 6.01 -22.26
N LYS A 737 20.30 6.44 -22.71
CA LYS A 737 20.50 7.83 -23.16
C LYS A 737 19.64 8.17 -24.36
N GLU A 738 19.44 7.22 -25.26
CA GLU A 738 18.63 7.43 -26.46
C GLU A 738 17.13 7.47 -26.16
N SER A 739 16.64 6.62 -25.26
CA SER A 739 15.27 6.71 -24.79
C SER A 739 15.01 8.06 -24.10
N GLU A 740 15.95 8.55 -23.28
CA GLU A 740 15.87 9.89 -22.70
C GLU A 740 15.86 11.02 -23.74
N LYS A 741 16.64 10.89 -24.83
CA LYS A 741 16.61 11.85 -25.95
C LYS A 741 15.27 11.82 -26.68
N GLY A 742 14.75 10.63 -26.98
CA GLY A 742 13.44 10.45 -27.62
C GLY A 742 12.31 11.06 -26.78
N ILE A 743 12.31 10.84 -25.45
CA ILE A 743 11.36 11.46 -24.53
C ILE A 743 11.51 12.99 -24.54
N LYS A 744 12.74 13.51 -24.54
CA LYS A 744 13.01 14.96 -24.62
C LYS A 744 12.55 15.56 -25.95
N GLU A 745 12.66 14.86 -27.07
CA GLU A 745 12.19 15.31 -28.38
C GLU A 745 10.67 15.23 -28.53
N VAL A 746 10.02 14.17 -28.03
CA VAL A 746 8.55 14.05 -27.99
C VAL A 746 7.95 15.11 -27.06
N SER A 747 8.61 15.36 -25.92
CA SER A 747 8.24 16.44 -25.00
C SER A 747 8.44 17.82 -25.64
N LYS A 748 9.52 18.04 -26.40
CA LYS A 748 9.73 19.26 -27.20
C LYS A 748 8.70 19.42 -28.31
N LYS A 749 8.36 18.36 -29.05
CA LYS A 749 7.31 18.40 -30.09
C LYS A 749 5.93 18.66 -29.49
N SER A 750 5.62 18.01 -28.38
CA SER A 750 4.39 18.28 -27.62
C SER A 750 4.38 19.71 -27.08
N ALA A 751 5.52 20.21 -26.60
CA ALA A 751 5.69 21.59 -26.16
C ALA A 751 5.64 22.59 -27.32
N GLU A 752 6.11 22.25 -28.52
CA GLU A 752 6.04 23.05 -29.75
C GLU A 752 4.62 23.07 -30.34
N GLU A 753 3.87 21.97 -30.25
CA GLU A 753 2.44 21.92 -30.57
C GLU A 753 1.63 22.74 -29.55
N THR A 754 2.03 22.70 -28.28
CA THR A 754 1.45 23.53 -27.22
C THR A 754 1.86 25.01 -27.40
N GLU A 755 3.08 25.32 -27.83
CA GLU A 755 3.58 26.66 -28.13
C GLU A 755 2.98 27.26 -29.39
N LYS A 756 2.72 26.45 -30.44
CA LYS A 756 1.94 26.90 -31.62
C LYS A 756 0.52 27.29 -31.23
N GLY A 757 -0.06 26.68 -30.20
CA GLY A 757 -1.32 27.11 -29.59
C GLY A 757 -1.21 28.32 -28.63
N ILE A 758 0.00 28.69 -28.18
CA ILE A 758 0.25 29.75 -27.17
C ILE A 758 0.85 31.03 -27.78
N LYS A 759 1.19 31.06 -29.08
CA LYS A 759 1.73 32.24 -29.81
C LYS A 759 0.80 33.48 -29.89
N GLU A 760 -0.17 33.64 -29.01
CA GLU A 760 -0.94 34.89 -28.86
C GLU A 760 -0.68 35.71 -27.58
N ARG A 761 0.23 35.32 -26.67
CA ARG A 761 0.59 36.23 -25.55
C ARG A 761 2.07 36.16 -25.18
N ALA A 762 2.86 37.06 -25.77
CA ALA A 762 4.22 37.34 -25.32
C ALA A 762 4.19 38.25 -24.08
N PHE A 763 4.84 37.84 -22.99
CA PHE A 763 5.14 38.72 -21.86
C PHE A 763 6.28 39.68 -22.24
N LYS A 764 6.11 40.97 -21.96
CA LYS A 764 7.14 42.00 -22.17
C LYS A 764 7.68 42.44 -20.81
N VAL A 765 8.99 42.32 -20.61
CA VAL A 765 9.66 42.87 -19.41
C VAL A 765 9.69 44.39 -19.56
N ILE A 766 9.18 45.10 -18.55
CA ILE A 766 9.13 46.57 -18.56
C ILE A 766 10.42 47.09 -17.93
N GLU A 767 11.26 47.74 -18.73
CA GLU A 767 12.56 48.26 -18.31
C GLU A 767 12.47 49.69 -17.76
N ASP A 768 11.55 50.52 -18.28
CA ASP A 768 11.29 51.88 -17.80
C ASP A 768 10.09 51.91 -16.85
N LYS A 769 10.39 51.94 -15.55
CA LYS A 769 9.39 51.92 -14.48
C LYS A 769 8.61 53.23 -14.35
N GLU A 770 9.21 54.37 -14.67
CA GLU A 770 8.55 55.68 -14.52
C GLU A 770 7.56 55.94 -15.65
N ALA A 771 7.93 55.63 -16.90
CA ALA A 771 7.01 55.72 -18.03
C ALA A 771 5.78 54.82 -17.85
N PHE A 772 5.99 53.59 -17.38
CA PHE A 772 4.91 52.64 -17.13
C PHE A 772 3.94 53.08 -16.02
N LEU A 773 4.45 53.65 -14.93
CA LEU A 773 3.61 54.19 -13.85
C LEU A 773 2.81 55.41 -14.30
N LYS A 774 3.37 56.25 -15.18
CA LYS A 774 2.66 57.39 -15.79
C LYS A 774 1.52 56.94 -16.69
N ASP A 775 1.72 55.90 -17.49
CA ASP A 775 0.69 55.31 -18.35
C ASP A 775 -0.42 54.61 -17.55
N LEU A 776 -0.09 53.94 -16.44
CA LEU A 776 -1.06 53.34 -15.52
C LEU A 776 -1.99 54.39 -14.87
N ASN A 777 -1.45 55.55 -14.51
CA ASN A 777 -2.22 56.64 -13.91
C ASN A 777 -3.12 57.36 -14.94
N ALA A 778 -2.88 57.18 -16.24
CA ALA A 778 -3.74 57.70 -17.30
C ALA A 778 -4.97 56.81 -17.57
N ILE A 779 -5.02 55.60 -17.01
CA ILE A 779 -6.17 54.69 -17.13
C ILE A 779 -7.31 55.22 -16.25
N LYS A 780 -8.24 55.95 -16.86
CA LYS A 780 -9.48 56.37 -16.17
C LYS A 780 -10.29 55.12 -15.79
N PRO A 781 -10.70 54.95 -14.52
CA PRO A 781 -11.52 53.81 -14.10
C PRO A 781 -12.85 53.85 -14.86
N THR A 782 -13.08 52.83 -15.69
CA THR A 782 -14.35 52.68 -16.39
C THR A 782 -15.42 52.35 -15.34
N PRO A 783 -16.48 53.15 -15.19
CA PRO A 783 -17.55 52.82 -14.26
C PRO A 783 -18.18 51.49 -14.69
N LEU A 784 -18.34 50.58 -13.73
CA LEU A 784 -18.95 49.28 -13.99
C LEU A 784 -20.35 49.48 -14.58
N PRO A 785 -20.65 48.91 -15.76
CA PRO A 785 -21.96 49.06 -16.38
C PRO A 785 -23.03 48.45 -15.47
N LYS A 786 -24.15 49.18 -15.30
CA LYS A 786 -25.26 48.75 -14.42
C LYS A 786 -25.94 47.47 -14.92
N GLU A 787 -25.87 47.22 -16.22
CA GLU A 787 -26.33 46.00 -16.88
C GLU A 787 -25.29 45.53 -17.89
N ILE A 788 -25.06 44.22 -17.97
CA ILE A 788 -24.08 43.62 -18.87
C ILE A 788 -24.83 43.09 -20.08
N ASN A 789 -24.61 43.68 -21.26
CA ASN A 789 -25.12 43.08 -22.50
C ASN A 789 -24.35 41.79 -22.83
N THR A 790 -25.04 40.81 -23.41
CA THR A 790 -24.50 39.46 -23.64
C THR A 790 -23.26 39.47 -24.53
N GLU A 791 -23.20 40.39 -25.49
CA GLU A 791 -22.11 40.50 -26.45
C GLU A 791 -20.82 41.06 -25.81
N SER A 792 -20.92 42.07 -24.95
CA SER A 792 -19.82 42.61 -24.13
C SER A 792 -19.33 41.61 -23.10
N PHE A 793 -20.24 40.83 -22.50
CA PHE A 793 -19.86 39.74 -21.60
C PHE A 793 -18.99 38.69 -22.32
N LEU A 794 -19.44 38.23 -23.49
CA LEU A 794 -18.73 37.22 -24.28
C LEU A 794 -17.36 37.74 -24.75
N ASN A 795 -17.28 39.00 -25.17
CA ASN A 795 -16.01 39.62 -25.55
C ASN A 795 -15.02 39.73 -24.40
N ALA A 796 -15.47 40.03 -23.18
CA ALA A 796 -14.63 40.04 -21.98
C ALA A 796 -14.16 38.64 -21.55
N PHE A 797 -14.83 37.58 -22.02
CA PHE A 797 -14.55 36.18 -21.69
C PHE A 797 -13.54 35.49 -22.63
N ASN A 798 -13.08 36.17 -23.68
CA ASN A 798 -12.24 35.57 -24.71
C ASN A 798 -10.88 35.04 -24.20
N GLY A 799 -10.43 35.44 -23.01
CA GLY A 799 -9.19 34.96 -22.38
C GLY A 799 -9.32 33.77 -21.44
N VAL A 800 -10.52 33.19 -21.26
CA VAL A 800 -10.75 32.09 -20.32
C VAL A 800 -10.56 30.74 -21.01
N LYS A 801 -9.74 29.85 -20.43
CA LYS A 801 -9.57 28.48 -20.95
C LYS A 801 -10.89 27.71 -20.79
N ASN A 802 -11.27 26.94 -21.82
CA ASN A 802 -12.46 26.09 -21.83
C ASN A 802 -13.82 26.85 -21.82
N LYS A 803 -13.84 28.09 -22.36
CA LYS A 803 -15.01 29.00 -22.36
C LYS A 803 -16.24 28.40 -23.07
N GLU A 804 -16.06 27.67 -24.16
CA GLU A 804 -17.16 27.08 -24.94
C GLU A 804 -17.92 26.04 -24.13
N ASN A 805 -17.19 25.17 -23.43
CA ASN A 805 -17.77 24.15 -22.55
C ASN A 805 -18.45 24.79 -21.35
N PHE A 806 -17.84 25.81 -20.73
CA PHE A 806 -18.44 26.55 -19.63
C PHE A 806 -19.75 27.23 -20.05
N ILE A 807 -19.78 27.92 -21.19
CA ILE A 807 -20.99 28.57 -21.73
C ILE A 807 -22.06 27.52 -22.10
N LYS A 808 -21.68 26.41 -22.73
CA LYS A 808 -22.61 25.32 -23.08
C LYS A 808 -23.23 24.69 -21.82
N HIS A 809 -22.43 24.49 -20.77
CA HIS A 809 -22.92 23.99 -19.49
C HIS A 809 -23.84 25.00 -18.80
N LEU A 810 -23.47 26.29 -18.77
CA LEU A 810 -24.29 27.35 -18.19
C LEU A 810 -25.66 27.49 -18.88
N LYS A 811 -25.71 27.41 -20.22
CA LYS A 811 -26.96 27.48 -20.99
C LYS A 811 -27.91 26.32 -20.73
N SER A 812 -27.41 25.18 -20.24
CA SER A 812 -28.22 23.98 -19.97
C SER A 812 -28.92 23.98 -18.60
N LYS A 813 -28.76 25.04 -17.78
CA LYS A 813 -29.22 25.07 -16.39
C LYS A 813 -30.23 26.20 -16.12
N PRO A 814 -31.28 25.94 -15.33
CA PRO A 814 -32.44 26.82 -15.23
C PRO A 814 -32.28 28.01 -14.26
N ASP A 815 -31.36 27.97 -13.28
CA ASP A 815 -31.27 29.02 -12.24
C ASP A 815 -29.84 29.42 -11.86
N SER A 816 -29.72 30.54 -11.14
CA SER A 816 -28.45 31.16 -10.71
C SER A 816 -27.68 30.31 -9.69
N LYS A 817 -28.36 29.52 -8.86
CA LYS A 817 -27.75 28.69 -7.82
C LYS A 817 -26.99 27.51 -8.43
N HIS A 818 -27.56 26.85 -9.44
CA HIS A 818 -26.89 25.78 -10.18
C HIS A 818 -25.75 26.30 -11.06
N ARG A 819 -25.87 27.52 -11.60
CA ARG A 819 -24.80 28.17 -12.38
C ARG A 819 -23.56 28.49 -11.52
N LEU A 820 -23.76 28.86 -10.24
CA LEU A 820 -22.68 29.20 -9.30
C LEU A 820 -21.76 28.02 -8.95
N ALA A 821 -22.30 26.80 -8.90
CA ALA A 821 -21.54 25.59 -8.55
C ALA A 821 -20.38 25.31 -9.53
N TYR A 822 -20.43 25.85 -10.74
CA TYR A 822 -19.46 25.60 -11.81
C TYR A 822 -18.39 26.68 -11.97
N LEU A 823 -18.29 27.65 -11.03
CA LEU A 823 -17.22 28.65 -11.03
C LEU A 823 -15.83 28.00 -10.98
N HIS A 824 -15.71 26.82 -10.37
CA HIS A 824 -14.48 26.03 -10.31
C HIS A 824 -13.93 25.62 -11.68
N LEU A 825 -14.78 25.57 -12.73
CA LEU A 825 -14.34 25.24 -14.10
C LEU A 825 -13.48 26.34 -14.73
N VAL A 826 -13.57 27.58 -14.22
CA VAL A 826 -12.78 28.74 -14.69
C VAL A 826 -11.87 29.32 -13.61
N GLU A 827 -11.97 28.83 -12.36
CA GLU A 827 -11.08 29.21 -11.25
C GLU A 827 -9.58 29.10 -11.55
N PRO A 828 -9.08 28.07 -12.27
CA PRO A 828 -7.66 28.00 -12.63
C PRO A 828 -7.19 29.21 -13.44
N THR A 829 -8.07 29.78 -14.28
CA THR A 829 -7.78 30.99 -15.08
C THR A 829 -7.88 32.28 -14.24
N LEU A 830 -8.54 32.24 -13.08
CA LEU A 830 -8.69 33.37 -12.16
C LEU A 830 -7.62 33.39 -11.04
N LYS A 831 -6.78 32.35 -10.95
CA LYS A 831 -5.70 32.24 -9.96
C LYS A 831 -4.40 32.90 -10.41
N GLU A 832 -4.23 33.10 -11.72
CA GLU A 832 -3.09 33.83 -12.28
C GLU A 832 -3.40 35.34 -12.39
N PRO A 833 -2.59 36.22 -11.81
CA PRO A 833 -2.79 37.66 -11.95
C PRO A 833 -2.38 38.15 -13.33
N ASP A 834 -3.17 39.05 -13.93
CA ASP A 834 -2.87 39.67 -15.22
C ASP A 834 -1.58 40.50 -15.17
N ILE A 835 -1.25 41.06 -14.00
CA ILE A 835 -0.02 41.82 -13.76
C ILE A 835 0.53 41.42 -12.39
N THR A 836 1.79 41.00 -12.32
CA THR A 836 2.51 40.83 -11.06
C THR A 836 3.62 41.87 -10.99
N LEU A 837 3.51 42.78 -10.03
CA LEU A 837 4.55 43.77 -9.73
C LEU A 837 5.46 43.20 -8.63
N ILE A 838 6.76 43.18 -8.89
CA ILE A 838 7.75 42.71 -7.92
C ILE A 838 8.57 43.92 -7.46
N PHE A 839 8.47 44.24 -6.19
CA PHE A 839 9.22 45.30 -5.53
C PHE A 839 10.37 44.68 -4.73
N LYS A 840 11.56 45.27 -4.81
CA LYS A 840 12.68 44.94 -3.94
C LYS A 840 12.84 46.06 -2.94
N GLU A 841 12.33 45.87 -1.74
CA GLU A 841 12.56 46.78 -0.61
C GLU A 841 13.45 46.09 0.42
N GLN A 842 14.57 46.74 0.77
CA GLN A 842 15.48 46.31 1.84
C GLN A 842 15.87 44.82 1.77
N GLY A 843 16.13 44.30 0.57
CA GLY A 843 16.60 42.93 0.36
C GLY A 843 15.53 41.83 0.45
N LYS A 844 14.24 42.17 0.62
CA LYS A 844 13.12 41.21 0.47
C LYS A 844 12.28 41.54 -0.76
N GLU A 845 11.96 40.52 -1.54
CA GLU A 845 11.05 40.66 -2.69
C GLU A 845 9.59 40.67 -2.20
N VAL A 846 8.90 41.78 -2.44
CA VAL A 846 7.47 41.95 -2.18
C VAL A 846 6.74 41.86 -3.52
N LYS A 847 5.83 40.88 -3.67
CA LYS A 847 5.03 40.70 -4.88
C LYS A 847 3.63 41.26 -4.68
N LYS A 848 3.19 42.15 -5.56
CA LYS A 848 1.83 42.70 -5.61
C LYS A 848 1.16 42.30 -6.91
N SER A 849 0.07 41.54 -6.79
CA SER A 849 -0.62 40.93 -7.91
C SER A 849 -1.93 41.69 -8.22
N ILE A 850 -2.16 42.01 -9.48
CA ILE A 850 -3.36 42.74 -9.96
C ILE A 850 -4.09 41.84 -10.98
N SER A 851 -5.38 41.61 -10.76
CA SER A 851 -6.27 40.87 -11.67
C SER A 851 -7.34 41.80 -12.22
N LYS A 852 -7.64 41.71 -13.52
CA LYS A 852 -8.61 42.53 -14.25
C LYS A 852 -10.06 42.37 -13.73
N PRO A 853 -11.01 43.23 -14.18
CA PRO A 853 -12.43 43.20 -13.78
C PRO A 853 -13.20 41.88 -14.05
N SER A 854 -12.60 40.88 -14.68
CA SER A 854 -13.23 39.62 -15.10
C SER A 854 -13.96 38.91 -13.96
N LYS A 855 -13.35 38.84 -12.77
CA LYS A 855 -13.94 38.18 -11.59
C LYS A 855 -15.20 38.89 -11.06
N ALA A 856 -15.28 40.21 -11.18
CA ALA A 856 -16.45 40.99 -10.78
C ALA A 856 -17.59 40.90 -11.81
N ILE A 857 -17.23 40.87 -13.10
CA ILE A 857 -18.17 40.70 -14.22
C ILE A 857 -18.82 39.30 -14.19
N LEU A 858 -18.05 38.25 -13.91
CA LEU A 858 -18.55 36.88 -13.72
C LEU A 858 -19.57 36.77 -12.58
N LYS A 859 -19.27 37.39 -11.42
CA LYS A 859 -20.21 37.38 -10.28
C LYS A 859 -21.52 38.06 -10.63
N ARG A 860 -21.50 39.18 -11.35
CA ARG A 860 -22.72 39.88 -11.80
C ARG A 860 -23.55 39.05 -12.78
N PHE A 861 -22.91 38.33 -13.72
CA PHE A 861 -23.61 37.45 -14.67
C PHE A 861 -24.29 36.25 -14.00
N ILE A 862 -23.72 35.71 -12.91
CA ILE A 862 -24.33 34.58 -12.19
C ILE A 862 -25.54 35.05 -11.36
N ILE A 863 -25.56 36.33 -10.95
CA ILE A 863 -26.66 36.93 -10.18
C ILE A 863 -27.85 37.31 -11.09
N PHE A 864 -27.60 37.55 -12.39
CA PHE A 864 -28.62 37.77 -13.44
C PHE A 864 -29.20 36.43 -13.93
#